data_AF-A0A1G3AWZ9-F1
#
_entry.id   AF-A0A1G3AWZ9-F1
#
_cell.length_a   1.000
_cell.length_b   1.000
_cell.length_c   1.000
_cell.angle_alpha   90.00
_cell.angle_beta   90.00
_cell.angle_gamma   90.00
#
_symmetry.space_group_name_H-M   'P 1'
#
loop_
_entity.id
_entity.type
_entity.pdbx_description
1 polymer ?
#
loop_
_entity_poly.entity_id
_entity_poly.type
_entity_poly.pdbx_seq_one_letter_code
_entity_poly.pdbx_strand_id
1 'polypeptide(L)'
;MKFRTTIILLIIAAIGAAYIFLYDRKQYRTDEWVQRQQMVLPDYKVGQINKIELKKKKDTIILESADNVRWRMLQPLQLRADKAEVKDILSQFEFLRKVGTLNESETENFNLKDYGLDKPQIVVNLWMIKSSILKGTKEATGAESKYTINIGDRLAAGQNTVYINIEGSKDVLVVAANFLEKINKDINDLRNKWAFEFDEDAVERLRIQSGPKEPIVCSRADQHWWVTQPVSDRGDADRIKDILNELRNLKIAKADFVSDNEEDIVKHGLDKPRLTISIGSTGGDVQSLFLGHSLDDRVYAKRNDESSIFFVHDVVLSDLDLEANDLRDKLLLRFDSIGTYGIEKVELKYPDTTLTMVKTKQYDWMITSPSEILADSDTVREFVEKIKDLQIQQYVDDSGENFDKYGLGDSYVEVSVFRKIGEGETVKFMIGNSDADGGLCYVRKDGENAVYSVPAEKFYDVAASGFIAFRDKVVLEFPKENAQEIVISRDGETFVCKRNEEAPVLKWNLTSPVNMEADINSVNQVVWNLSFLTASKIIALSAEDLGMYGLYKPFMKVSVTYEKYGSAEGDDEAISEKGDLTRPKEMVTKTLLVGNRLEPENDKSGYYAKFADKDIIFQIGWPDVRDYNVELVTKTLFKFDSSKTKSLTIKHTEGESSFQKNSDNKWVMILPESKSLKGNFADRIISAINSLEAVSIVQYSNKDLSKFELDNPQCIVTVSSDDGEDSLLVGKEEGSNYFVMSKATNFVYLVHRKKIDDIIEESASSEIQ
;
A
#
# COMPACT_ATOMS: atom_id res chain seq x y z
N MET A 1 -37.08 1.43 -77.42
CA MET A 1 -38.13 1.87 -76.47
C MET A 1 -38.35 3.37 -76.63
N LYS A 2 -39.60 3.84 -76.75
CA LYS A 2 -39.90 5.27 -76.89
C LYS A 2 -39.73 5.96 -75.53
N PHE A 3 -38.64 6.71 -75.37
CA PHE A 3 -38.19 7.35 -74.12
C PHE A 3 -39.30 8.20 -73.45
N ARG A 4 -40.11 8.91 -74.26
CA ARG A 4 -41.26 9.70 -73.78
C ARG A 4 -42.34 8.87 -73.10
N THR A 5 -42.65 7.69 -73.62
CA THR A 5 -43.68 6.80 -73.06
C THR A 5 -43.22 6.18 -71.74
N THR A 6 -41.90 5.97 -71.59
CA THR A 6 -41.30 5.41 -70.38
C THR A 6 -41.32 6.43 -69.24
N ILE A 7 -41.04 7.71 -69.52
CA ILE A 7 -41.11 8.79 -68.53
C ILE A 7 -42.54 9.02 -68.04
N ILE A 8 -43.54 9.00 -68.93
CA ILE A 8 -44.95 9.18 -68.54
C ILE A 8 -45.40 8.03 -67.63
N LEU A 9 -45.03 6.78 -67.93
CA LEU A 9 -45.32 5.63 -67.07
C LEU A 9 -44.62 5.75 -65.70
N LEU A 10 -43.40 6.28 -65.65
CA LEU A 10 -42.66 6.50 -64.41
C LEU A 10 -43.29 7.59 -63.54
N ILE A 11 -43.80 8.66 -64.15
CA ILE A 11 -44.53 9.72 -63.43
C ILE A 11 -45.86 9.20 -62.90
N ILE A 12 -46.61 8.43 -63.69
CA ILE A 12 -47.87 7.81 -63.24
C ILE A 12 -47.59 6.80 -62.12
N ALA A 13 -46.53 6.00 -62.23
CA ALA A 13 -46.11 5.10 -61.17
C ALA A 13 -45.66 5.85 -59.91
N ALA A 14 -44.98 6.98 -60.04
CA ALA A 14 -44.57 7.82 -58.91
C ALA A 14 -45.78 8.51 -58.25
N ILE A 15 -46.77 8.96 -59.02
CA ILE A 15 -48.02 9.53 -58.49
C ILE A 15 -48.86 8.43 -57.84
N GLY A 16 -48.92 7.23 -58.42
CA GLY A 16 -49.58 6.06 -57.83
C GLY A 16 -48.90 5.61 -56.54
N ALA A 17 -47.57 5.55 -56.51
CA ALA A 17 -46.80 5.25 -55.32
C ALA A 17 -46.93 6.35 -54.25
N ALA A 18 -46.96 7.63 -54.64
CA ALA A 18 -47.19 8.74 -53.72
C ALA A 18 -48.64 8.74 -53.18
N TYR A 19 -49.62 8.39 -54.02
CA TYR A 19 -51.02 8.23 -53.61
C TYR A 19 -51.18 7.06 -52.64
N ILE A 20 -50.60 5.90 -52.94
CA ILE A 20 -50.58 4.74 -52.03
C ILE A 20 -49.85 5.11 -50.73
N PHE A 21 -48.68 5.73 -50.80
CA PHE A 21 -47.90 6.13 -49.62
C PHE A 21 -48.60 7.17 -48.75
N LEU A 22 -49.34 8.12 -49.34
CA LEU A 22 -50.10 9.15 -48.61
C LEU A 22 -51.46 8.63 -48.11
N TYR A 23 -52.07 7.67 -48.81
CA TYR A 23 -53.33 7.02 -48.42
C TYR A 23 -53.10 5.98 -47.31
N ASP A 24 -52.03 5.17 -47.39
CA ASP A 24 -51.57 4.29 -46.31
C ASP A 24 -51.10 5.07 -45.08
N ARG A 25 -50.54 6.28 -45.24
CA ARG A 25 -50.23 7.14 -44.08
C ARG A 25 -51.47 7.64 -43.34
N LYS A 26 -52.65 7.62 -43.96
CA LYS A 26 -53.93 8.03 -43.34
C LYS A 26 -54.77 6.86 -42.83
N GLN A 27 -54.50 5.63 -43.26
CA GLN A 27 -55.12 4.42 -42.71
C GLN A 27 -54.11 3.71 -41.79
N TYR A 28 -54.34 3.77 -40.49
CA TYR A 28 -53.61 2.96 -39.52
C TYR A 28 -53.54 1.50 -40.01
N ARG A 29 -52.35 0.89 -39.97
CA ARG A 29 -52.18 -0.56 -40.20
C ARG A 29 -53.26 -1.30 -39.42
N THR A 30 -53.96 -2.24 -40.06
CA THR A 30 -55.15 -2.93 -39.53
C THR A 30 -54.98 -3.39 -38.08
N ASP A 31 -53.77 -3.78 -37.67
CA ASP A 31 -53.46 -4.21 -36.29
C ASP A 31 -53.39 -3.06 -35.27
N GLU A 32 -52.81 -1.90 -35.64
CA GLU A 32 -52.73 -0.73 -34.75
C GLU A 32 -54.11 -0.11 -34.51
N TRP A 33 -54.96 -0.09 -35.55
CA TRP A 33 -56.33 0.40 -35.43
C TRP A 33 -57.18 -0.50 -34.53
N VAL A 34 -57.06 -1.82 -34.69
CA VAL A 34 -57.72 -2.82 -33.83
C VAL A 34 -57.22 -2.71 -32.38
N GLN A 35 -55.92 -2.54 -32.16
CA GLN A 35 -55.37 -2.32 -30.82
C GLN A 35 -55.86 -1.01 -30.19
N ARG A 36 -55.99 0.07 -30.97
CA ARG A 36 -56.53 1.35 -30.48
C ARG A 36 -58.01 1.25 -30.14
N GLN A 37 -58.81 0.51 -30.90
CA GLN A 37 -60.22 0.29 -30.57
C GLN A 37 -60.43 -0.54 -29.31
N GLN A 38 -59.45 -1.36 -28.92
CA GLN A 38 -59.48 -2.13 -27.67
C GLN A 38 -59.08 -1.30 -26.43
N MET A 39 -58.52 -0.10 -26.59
CA MET A 39 -58.17 0.76 -25.46
C MET A 39 -59.41 1.45 -24.88
N VAL A 40 -59.42 1.64 -23.57
CA VAL A 40 -60.46 2.43 -22.87
C VAL A 40 -60.28 3.91 -23.15
N LEU A 41 -59.04 4.41 -23.13
CA LEU A 41 -58.70 5.81 -23.43
C LEU A 41 -57.64 5.87 -24.56
N PRO A 42 -58.03 5.82 -25.85
CA PRO A 42 -57.10 5.65 -26.97
C PRO A 42 -56.16 6.85 -27.21
N ASP A 43 -56.52 8.04 -26.74
CA ASP A 43 -55.73 9.28 -26.90
C ASP A 43 -55.06 9.76 -25.61
N TYR A 44 -55.20 9.00 -24.52
CA TYR A 44 -54.61 9.32 -23.22
C TYR A 44 -53.09 9.07 -23.21
N LYS A 45 -52.35 10.01 -22.62
CA LYS A 45 -50.93 9.86 -22.30
C LYS A 45 -50.63 10.32 -20.88
N VAL A 46 -49.80 9.56 -20.17
CA VAL A 46 -49.38 9.88 -18.78
C VAL A 46 -48.86 11.31 -18.65
N GLY A 47 -48.02 11.76 -19.58
CA GLY A 47 -47.42 13.10 -19.55
C GLY A 47 -48.39 14.26 -19.80
N GLN A 48 -49.67 13.99 -20.06
CA GLN A 48 -50.70 15.02 -20.19
C GLN A 48 -51.39 15.33 -18.86
N ILE A 49 -51.20 14.50 -17.82
CA ILE A 49 -51.92 14.60 -16.56
C ILE A 49 -51.03 15.23 -15.49
N ASN A 50 -51.54 16.26 -14.82
CA ASN A 50 -50.86 16.92 -13.70
C ASN A 50 -51.61 16.80 -12.37
N LYS A 51 -52.86 16.28 -12.39
CA LYS A 51 -53.66 16.09 -11.19
C LYS A 51 -54.55 14.85 -11.28
N ILE A 52 -54.64 14.12 -10.18
CA ILE A 52 -55.41 12.89 -10.01
C ILE A 52 -56.28 13.05 -8.77
N GLU A 53 -57.54 12.65 -8.86
CA GLU A 53 -58.44 12.56 -7.71
C GLU A 53 -59.06 11.16 -7.71
N LEU A 54 -58.88 10.47 -6.60
CA LEU A 54 -59.48 9.16 -6.33
C LEU A 54 -60.57 9.39 -5.29
N LYS A 55 -61.82 9.48 -5.74
CA LYS A 55 -63.00 9.60 -4.89
C LYS A 55 -63.53 8.20 -4.56
N LYS A 56 -63.41 7.79 -3.31
CA LYS A 56 -63.94 6.51 -2.81
C LYS A 56 -65.12 6.77 -1.88
N LYS A 57 -65.80 5.70 -1.44
CA LYS A 57 -66.96 5.81 -0.54
C LYS A 57 -66.66 6.48 0.81
N LYS A 58 -65.43 6.37 1.31
CA LYS A 58 -65.05 6.84 2.66
C LYS A 58 -64.01 7.97 2.66
N ASP A 59 -63.22 8.07 1.62
CA ASP A 59 -62.05 8.94 1.52
C ASP A 59 -61.87 9.49 0.10
N THR A 60 -61.25 10.66 0.00
CA THR A 60 -60.87 11.28 -1.28
C THR A 60 -59.38 11.61 -1.21
N ILE A 61 -58.64 11.13 -2.21
CA ILE A 61 -57.20 11.40 -2.34
C ILE A 61 -57.00 12.29 -3.55
N ILE A 62 -56.35 13.44 -3.36
CA ILE A 62 -55.99 14.36 -4.44
C ILE A 62 -54.47 14.45 -4.52
N LEU A 63 -53.93 14.13 -5.69
CA LEU A 63 -52.51 14.25 -6.01
C LEU A 63 -52.33 15.29 -7.12
N GLU A 64 -51.36 16.18 -7.00
CA GLU A 64 -51.06 17.20 -8.00
C GLU A 64 -49.56 17.42 -8.14
N SER A 65 -49.11 17.74 -9.35
CA SER A 65 -47.74 18.12 -9.66
C SER A 65 -47.71 19.41 -10.46
N ALA A 66 -46.93 20.40 -10.00
CA ALA A 66 -46.75 21.67 -10.68
C ALA A 66 -45.77 21.58 -11.87
N ASP A 67 -44.80 20.66 -11.78
CA ASP A 67 -43.72 20.46 -12.76
C ASP A 67 -43.81 19.11 -13.49
N ASN A 68 -44.86 18.32 -13.21
CA ASN A 68 -45.06 16.92 -13.64
C ASN A 68 -43.97 15.94 -13.18
N VAL A 69 -43.12 16.35 -12.25
CA VAL A 69 -42.01 15.55 -11.73
C VAL A 69 -42.20 15.27 -10.25
N ARG A 70 -42.47 16.31 -9.45
CA ARG A 70 -42.68 16.25 -8.01
C ARG A 70 -44.17 16.23 -7.73
N TRP A 71 -44.68 15.09 -7.30
CA TRP A 71 -46.09 14.92 -6.94
C TRP A 71 -46.30 15.19 -5.46
N ARG A 72 -47.37 15.92 -5.14
CA ARG A 72 -47.81 16.17 -3.76
C ARG A 72 -49.23 15.67 -3.59
N MET A 73 -49.51 15.13 -2.42
CA MET A 73 -50.86 14.89 -1.94
C MET A 73 -51.40 16.18 -1.32
N LEU A 74 -52.58 16.60 -1.76
CA LEU A 74 -53.30 17.77 -1.25
C LEU A 74 -54.46 17.39 -0.33
N GLN A 75 -55.00 16.19 -0.51
CA GLN A 75 -56.04 15.63 0.36
C GLN A 75 -55.82 14.14 0.59
N PRO A 76 -56.16 13.64 1.80
CA PRO A 76 -56.65 14.41 2.95
C PRO A 76 -55.53 15.13 3.73
N LEU A 77 -54.27 14.81 3.44
CA LEU A 77 -53.09 15.39 4.07
C LEU A 77 -52.21 16.10 3.04
N GLN A 78 -51.46 17.10 3.48
CA GLN A 78 -50.51 17.85 2.66
C GLN A 78 -49.12 17.19 2.73
N LEU A 79 -48.87 16.19 1.88
CA LEU A 79 -47.68 15.33 1.94
C LEU A 79 -46.98 15.26 0.57
N ARG A 80 -45.72 14.84 0.54
CA ARG A 80 -45.09 14.36 -0.71
C ARG A 80 -45.75 13.05 -1.12
N ALA A 81 -45.93 12.87 -2.43
CA ALA A 81 -46.44 11.63 -2.99
C ALA A 81 -45.31 10.80 -3.61
N ASP A 82 -45.45 9.48 -3.52
CA ASP A 82 -44.54 8.52 -4.14
C ASP A 82 -44.70 8.56 -5.66
N LYS A 83 -43.74 9.18 -6.34
CA LYS A 83 -43.74 9.35 -7.80
C LYS A 83 -43.90 8.03 -8.55
N ALA A 84 -43.34 6.93 -8.05
CA ALA A 84 -43.43 5.64 -8.73
C ALA A 84 -44.86 5.08 -8.65
N GLU A 85 -45.51 5.22 -7.51
CA GLU A 85 -46.91 4.81 -7.31
C GLU A 85 -47.87 5.68 -8.13
N VAL A 86 -47.64 6.99 -8.18
CA VAL A 86 -48.44 7.88 -9.03
C VAL A 86 -48.29 7.51 -10.50
N LYS A 87 -47.06 7.25 -10.94
CA LYS A 87 -46.78 6.80 -12.31
C LYS A 87 -47.45 5.46 -12.61
N ASP A 88 -47.42 4.49 -11.68
CA ASP A 88 -48.09 3.20 -11.86
C ASP A 88 -49.59 3.39 -12.09
N ILE A 89 -50.26 4.21 -11.27
CA ILE A 89 -51.66 4.60 -11.44
C ILE A 89 -51.91 5.19 -12.82
N LEU A 90 -51.14 6.21 -13.21
CA LEU A 90 -51.34 6.88 -14.50
C LEU A 90 -51.12 5.93 -15.67
N SER A 91 -50.14 5.04 -15.59
CA SER A 91 -49.84 4.04 -16.61
C SER A 91 -50.95 2.99 -16.73
N GLN A 92 -51.67 2.66 -15.64
CA GLN A 92 -52.82 1.76 -15.73
C GLN A 92 -53.84 2.24 -16.77
N PHE A 93 -54.08 3.56 -16.86
CA PHE A 93 -55.03 4.14 -17.81
C PHE A 93 -54.51 4.18 -19.26
N GLU A 94 -53.20 4.32 -19.48
CA GLU A 94 -52.61 4.32 -20.82
C GLU A 94 -52.70 2.95 -21.50
N PHE A 95 -52.61 1.89 -20.71
CA PHE A 95 -52.60 0.51 -21.21
C PHE A 95 -53.91 -0.23 -20.94
N LEU A 96 -54.94 0.45 -20.42
CA LEU A 96 -56.21 -0.18 -20.06
C LEU A 96 -56.97 -0.64 -21.31
N ARG A 97 -57.14 -1.95 -21.45
CA ARG A 97 -57.90 -2.56 -22.54
C ARG A 97 -59.27 -3.02 -22.07
N LYS A 98 -60.28 -2.78 -22.90
CA LYS A 98 -61.61 -3.35 -22.72
C LYS A 98 -61.63 -4.81 -23.19
N VAL A 99 -62.15 -5.68 -22.34
CA VAL A 99 -62.44 -7.09 -22.61
C VAL A 99 -63.82 -7.22 -23.26
N GLY A 100 -64.73 -6.31 -22.95
CA GLY A 100 -66.08 -6.26 -23.50
C GLY A 100 -66.69 -4.86 -23.43
N THR A 101 -67.79 -4.66 -24.12
CA THR A 101 -68.58 -3.43 -24.14
C THR A 101 -70.05 -3.81 -24.10
N LEU A 102 -70.81 -3.22 -23.19
CA LEU A 102 -72.26 -3.36 -23.06
C LEU A 102 -72.88 -2.03 -23.48
N ASN A 103 -73.56 -2.03 -24.61
CA ASN A 103 -74.19 -0.84 -25.18
C ASN A 103 -75.62 -0.70 -24.65
N GLU A 104 -76.02 0.52 -24.31
CA GLU A 104 -77.39 0.84 -23.86
C GLU A 104 -78.43 0.43 -24.92
N SER A 105 -78.12 0.62 -26.21
CA SER A 105 -79.02 0.35 -27.33
C SER A 105 -79.25 -1.14 -27.63
N GLU A 106 -78.38 -2.02 -27.12
CA GLU A 106 -78.38 -3.46 -27.46
C GLU A 106 -78.78 -4.34 -26.25
N THR A 107 -79.00 -3.73 -25.08
CA THR A 107 -79.26 -4.44 -23.83
C THR A 107 -80.67 -4.12 -23.32
N GLU A 108 -81.56 -5.12 -23.28
CA GLU A 108 -82.90 -4.96 -22.69
C GLU A 108 -82.81 -4.62 -21.20
N ASN A 109 -83.58 -3.62 -20.74
CA ASN A 109 -83.60 -3.12 -19.36
C ASN A 109 -82.25 -2.60 -18.83
N PHE A 110 -81.40 -2.04 -19.69
CA PHE A 110 -80.10 -1.47 -19.30
C PHE A 110 -80.20 -0.44 -18.15
N ASN A 111 -79.52 -0.70 -17.04
CA ASN A 111 -79.46 0.21 -15.90
C ASN A 111 -78.05 0.20 -15.27
N LEU A 112 -77.45 1.37 -15.09
CA LEU A 112 -76.13 1.52 -14.44
C LEU A 112 -76.07 0.94 -13.03
N LYS A 113 -77.21 0.89 -12.34
CA LYS A 113 -77.34 0.28 -11.01
C LYS A 113 -76.99 -1.20 -10.99
N ASP A 114 -77.30 -1.93 -12.06
CA ASP A 114 -77.06 -3.38 -12.14
C ASP A 114 -75.56 -3.71 -12.28
N TYR A 115 -74.74 -2.69 -12.55
CA TYR A 115 -73.29 -2.78 -12.69
C TYR A 115 -72.53 -2.06 -11.56
N GLY A 116 -73.25 -1.56 -10.54
CA GLY A 116 -72.67 -0.77 -9.45
C GLY A 116 -72.13 0.61 -9.86
N LEU A 117 -72.55 1.12 -11.03
CA LEU A 117 -72.07 2.39 -11.59
C LEU A 117 -72.98 3.58 -11.26
N ASP A 118 -74.17 3.35 -10.68
CA ASP A 118 -75.00 4.40 -10.08
C ASP A 118 -74.36 4.94 -8.78
N LYS A 119 -73.66 4.07 -8.05
CA LYS A 119 -72.87 4.37 -6.85
C LYS A 119 -71.48 3.75 -6.99
N PRO A 120 -70.64 4.31 -7.87
CA PRO A 120 -69.33 3.75 -8.19
C PRO A 120 -68.50 3.53 -6.93
N GLN A 121 -67.75 2.44 -6.92
CA GLN A 121 -66.83 2.10 -5.83
C GLN A 121 -65.68 3.11 -5.75
N ILE A 122 -65.19 3.55 -6.92
CA ILE A 122 -64.17 4.59 -7.07
C ILE A 122 -64.53 5.46 -8.29
N VAL A 123 -64.47 6.77 -8.14
CA VAL A 123 -64.49 7.74 -9.24
C VAL A 123 -63.09 8.31 -9.38
N VAL A 124 -62.48 8.11 -10.54
CA VAL A 124 -61.15 8.64 -10.86
C VAL A 124 -61.29 9.83 -11.79
N ASN A 125 -60.77 10.99 -11.36
CA ASN A 125 -60.64 12.17 -12.20
C ASN A 125 -59.17 12.40 -12.55
N LEU A 126 -58.87 12.55 -13.84
CA LEU A 126 -57.54 12.80 -14.37
C LEU A 126 -57.56 14.13 -15.13
N TRP A 127 -56.97 15.18 -14.55
CA TRP A 127 -56.97 16.52 -15.15
C TRP A 127 -55.79 16.70 -16.08
N MET A 128 -56.05 17.29 -17.25
CA MET A 128 -55.04 17.54 -18.25
C MET A 128 -54.34 18.89 -18.04
N ILE A 129 -53.06 18.93 -18.40
CA ILE A 129 -52.26 20.16 -18.45
C ILE A 129 -52.88 21.11 -19.47
N LYS A 130 -53.05 22.39 -19.09
CA LYS A 130 -53.68 23.42 -19.95
C LYS A 130 -53.07 23.56 -21.36
N SER A 131 -51.78 23.22 -21.53
CA SER A 131 -51.07 23.29 -22.82
C SER A 131 -51.26 22.06 -23.73
N SER A 132 -51.77 20.92 -23.26
CA SER A 132 -51.97 19.71 -24.09
C SER A 132 -53.27 19.72 -24.88
N ILE A 133 -54.11 20.76 -24.70
CA ILE A 133 -55.42 20.94 -25.36
C ILE A 133 -55.26 21.34 -26.85
N LEU A 134 -54.05 21.69 -27.29
CA LEU A 134 -53.76 22.11 -28.66
C LEU A 134 -53.56 20.93 -29.63
N LYS A 135 -54.63 20.14 -29.85
CA LYS A 135 -54.85 19.36 -31.09
C LYS A 135 -56.31 18.86 -31.14
N GLY A 136 -57.23 19.76 -31.52
CA GLY A 136 -58.38 19.33 -32.33
C GLY A 136 -59.81 19.47 -31.81
N THR A 137 -60.12 20.27 -30.78
CA THR A 137 -61.53 20.55 -30.43
C THR A 137 -61.78 22.02 -30.10
N LYS A 138 -62.85 22.56 -30.69
CA LYS A 138 -63.29 23.95 -30.55
C LYS A 138 -63.65 24.27 -29.09
N GLU A 139 -63.36 25.52 -28.73
CA GLU A 139 -63.65 26.20 -27.48
C GLU A 139 -65.03 25.88 -26.91
N ALA A 140 -65.05 25.37 -25.68
CA ALA A 140 -66.18 25.49 -24.76
C ALA A 140 -65.62 25.94 -23.40
N THR A 141 -65.85 27.23 -23.10
CA THR A 141 -65.96 27.86 -21.78
C THR A 141 -65.38 27.11 -20.56
N GLY A 142 -64.24 27.56 -20.05
CA GLY A 142 -63.88 27.62 -18.62
C GLY A 142 -63.80 26.33 -17.78
N ALA A 143 -64.16 25.16 -18.31
CA ALA A 143 -64.09 23.89 -17.59
C ALA A 143 -62.72 23.24 -17.78
N GLU A 144 -62.05 22.87 -16.68
CA GLU A 144 -60.81 22.08 -16.74
C GLU A 144 -61.08 20.77 -17.49
N SER A 145 -60.35 20.53 -18.58
CA SER A 145 -60.51 19.30 -19.37
C SER A 145 -59.93 18.11 -18.58
N LYS A 146 -60.79 17.17 -18.21
CA LYS A 146 -60.43 15.98 -17.43
C LYS A 146 -61.09 14.72 -18.01
N TYR A 147 -60.50 13.56 -17.71
CA TYR A 147 -61.19 12.27 -17.83
C TYR A 147 -61.82 11.91 -16.49
N THR A 148 -63.09 11.52 -16.49
CA THR A 148 -63.77 10.97 -15.32
C THR A 148 -64.13 9.52 -15.59
N ILE A 149 -63.58 8.60 -14.80
CA ILE A 149 -63.78 7.15 -14.92
C ILE A 149 -64.49 6.65 -13.67
N ASN A 150 -65.70 6.15 -13.85
CA ASN A 150 -66.52 5.52 -12.81
C ASN A 150 -66.21 4.02 -12.79
N ILE A 151 -65.85 3.48 -11.63
CA ILE A 151 -65.54 2.05 -11.45
C ILE A 151 -66.64 1.42 -10.60
N GLY A 152 -67.32 0.41 -11.15
CA GLY A 152 -68.47 -0.27 -10.57
C GLY A 152 -68.12 -1.61 -9.92
N ASP A 153 -69.06 -2.56 -10.00
CA ASP A 153 -68.92 -3.86 -9.35
C ASP A 153 -68.06 -4.86 -10.16
N ARG A 154 -67.48 -5.83 -9.45
CA ARG A 154 -66.79 -6.98 -10.06
C ARG A 154 -67.81 -7.98 -10.61
N LEU A 155 -67.50 -8.67 -11.72
CA LEU A 155 -68.32 -9.82 -12.15
C LEU A 155 -68.23 -10.98 -11.13
N ALA A 156 -69.22 -11.86 -11.17
CA ALA A 156 -69.41 -13.00 -10.26
C ALA A 156 -68.12 -13.78 -9.91
N ALA A 157 -68.12 -14.44 -8.74
CA ALA A 157 -66.98 -15.20 -8.22
C ALA A 157 -66.41 -16.17 -9.27
N GLY A 158 -65.15 -15.93 -9.69
CA GLY A 158 -64.44 -16.72 -10.70
C GLY A 158 -64.10 -15.95 -11.99
N GLN A 159 -64.70 -14.79 -12.25
CA GLN A 159 -64.34 -13.94 -13.39
C GLN A 159 -63.48 -12.74 -12.93
N ASN A 160 -62.28 -12.59 -13.50
CA ASN A 160 -61.32 -11.56 -13.12
C ASN A 160 -61.58 -10.22 -13.87
N THR A 161 -62.81 -9.69 -13.83
CA THR A 161 -63.20 -8.46 -14.53
C THR A 161 -64.06 -7.51 -13.68
N VAL A 162 -64.07 -6.22 -14.06
CA VAL A 162 -64.80 -5.14 -13.39
C VAL A 162 -65.47 -4.24 -14.41
N TYR A 163 -66.65 -3.71 -14.07
CA TYR A 163 -67.36 -2.73 -14.89
C TYR A 163 -66.81 -1.32 -14.69
N ILE A 164 -66.63 -0.57 -15.77
CA ILE A 164 -66.29 0.85 -15.74
C ILE A 164 -67.18 1.63 -16.72
N ASN A 165 -67.34 2.92 -16.48
CA ASN A 165 -67.96 3.86 -17.41
C ASN A 165 -67.13 5.16 -17.45
N ILE A 166 -67.05 5.78 -18.62
CA ILE A 166 -66.38 7.07 -18.81
C ILE A 166 -67.46 8.16 -18.90
N GLU A 167 -67.30 9.25 -18.16
CA GLU A 167 -68.22 10.39 -18.21
C GLU A 167 -68.39 10.92 -19.65
N GLY A 168 -69.64 11.12 -20.06
CA GLY A 168 -69.99 11.48 -21.45
C GLY A 168 -70.27 10.28 -22.36
N SER A 169 -69.93 9.06 -21.95
CA SER A 169 -70.38 7.82 -22.61
C SER A 169 -71.49 7.14 -21.81
N LYS A 170 -72.43 6.51 -22.51
CA LYS A 170 -73.47 5.69 -21.90
C LYS A 170 -73.12 4.20 -21.82
N ASP A 171 -72.02 3.81 -22.46
CA ASP A 171 -71.61 2.41 -22.54
C ASP A 171 -70.97 1.96 -21.23
N VAL A 172 -71.16 0.68 -20.89
CA VAL A 172 -70.45 0.03 -19.78
C VAL A 172 -69.34 -0.84 -20.37
N LEU A 173 -68.10 -0.54 -19.99
CA LEU A 173 -66.93 -1.29 -20.44
C LEU A 173 -66.55 -2.33 -19.38
N VAL A 174 -66.13 -3.50 -19.84
CA VAL A 174 -65.60 -4.56 -18.98
C VAL A 174 -64.09 -4.56 -19.11
N VAL A 175 -63.37 -4.40 -18.00
CA VAL A 175 -61.90 -4.43 -17.97
C VAL A 175 -61.40 -5.50 -16.99
N ALA A 176 -60.14 -5.89 -17.08
CA ALA A 176 -59.54 -6.84 -16.15
C ALA A 176 -59.54 -6.29 -14.71
N ALA A 177 -59.87 -7.11 -13.71
CA ALA A 177 -60.05 -6.66 -12.33
C ALA A 177 -58.74 -6.31 -11.61
N ASN A 178 -57.58 -6.74 -12.14
CA ASN A 178 -56.26 -6.31 -11.65
C ASN A 178 -56.09 -4.77 -11.75
N PHE A 179 -56.76 -4.12 -12.69
CA PHE A 179 -56.83 -2.66 -12.78
C PHE A 179 -57.36 -2.04 -11.49
N LEU A 180 -58.47 -2.56 -10.95
CA LEU A 180 -59.07 -2.05 -9.72
C LEU A 180 -58.13 -2.22 -8.52
N GLU A 181 -57.36 -3.31 -8.46
CA GLU A 181 -56.38 -3.54 -7.39
C GLU A 181 -55.20 -2.55 -7.45
N LYS A 182 -54.80 -2.16 -8.65
CA LYS A 182 -53.74 -1.17 -8.88
C LYS A 182 -54.18 0.27 -8.59
N ILE A 183 -55.46 0.57 -8.79
CA ILE A 183 -56.03 1.92 -8.57
C ILE A 183 -56.54 2.13 -7.15
N ASN A 184 -56.98 1.07 -6.46
CA ASN A 184 -57.50 1.17 -5.10
C ASN A 184 -56.38 1.30 -4.05
N LYS A 185 -55.65 2.42 -4.10
CA LYS A 185 -54.52 2.75 -3.22
C LYS A 185 -54.96 3.67 -2.08
N ASP A 186 -54.49 3.43 -0.87
CA ASP A 186 -54.72 4.30 0.29
C ASP A 186 -53.63 5.38 0.44
N ILE A 187 -53.74 6.20 1.49
CA ILE A 187 -52.79 7.29 1.77
C ILE A 187 -51.37 6.74 2.01
N ASN A 188 -51.22 5.60 2.68
CA ASN A 188 -49.93 5.01 3.00
C ASN A 188 -49.29 4.33 1.77
N ASP A 189 -50.09 3.87 0.81
CA ASP A 189 -49.61 3.45 -0.49
C ASP A 189 -49.00 4.61 -1.28
N LEU A 190 -49.65 5.78 -1.24
CA LEU A 190 -49.37 6.92 -2.13
C LEU A 190 -48.45 7.98 -1.55
N ARG A 191 -48.32 8.07 -0.23
CA ARG A 191 -47.36 9.00 0.41
C ARG A 191 -45.93 8.57 0.10
N ASN A 192 -45.03 9.55 0.06
CA ASN A 192 -43.62 9.32 -0.18
C ASN A 192 -43.02 8.44 0.92
N LYS A 193 -42.22 7.45 0.52
CA LYS A 193 -41.63 6.43 1.40
C LYS A 193 -40.14 6.68 1.67
N TRP A 194 -39.62 7.87 1.38
CA TRP A 194 -38.22 8.23 1.59
C TRP A 194 -38.13 9.38 2.60
N ALA A 195 -37.31 9.17 3.64
CA ALA A 195 -37.10 10.15 4.69
C ALA A 195 -36.39 11.41 4.19
N PHE A 196 -35.56 11.29 3.14
CA PHE A 196 -34.87 12.40 2.48
C PHE A 196 -34.93 12.26 0.95
N GLU A 197 -34.96 13.39 0.25
CA GLU A 197 -34.88 13.45 -1.21
C GLU A 197 -34.04 14.64 -1.64
N PHE A 198 -32.75 14.41 -1.88
CA PHE A 198 -31.81 15.46 -2.30
C PHE A 198 -30.87 14.93 -3.38
N ASP A 199 -30.27 15.87 -4.11
CA ASP A 199 -29.14 15.60 -5.00
C ASP A 199 -27.85 15.70 -4.17
N GLU A 200 -27.09 14.61 -4.10
CA GLU A 200 -25.85 14.51 -3.30
C GLU A 200 -24.82 15.54 -3.76
N ASP A 201 -24.72 15.75 -5.07
CA ASP A 201 -23.78 16.70 -5.65
C ASP A 201 -24.17 18.14 -5.33
N ALA A 202 -25.43 18.40 -4.97
CA ALA A 202 -25.92 19.70 -4.54
C ALA A 202 -25.87 19.92 -3.02
N VAL A 203 -25.45 18.93 -2.21
CA VAL A 203 -25.38 19.10 -0.75
C VAL A 203 -24.19 19.98 -0.36
N GLU A 204 -24.46 21.04 0.38
CA GLU A 204 -23.44 21.98 0.87
C GLU A 204 -23.26 21.92 2.39
N ARG A 205 -24.22 21.34 3.13
CA ARG A 205 -24.17 21.27 4.59
C ARG A 205 -24.83 20.02 5.14
N LEU A 206 -24.17 19.38 6.10
CA LEU A 206 -24.73 18.35 6.97
C LEU A 206 -24.63 18.86 8.41
N ARG A 207 -25.73 18.86 9.15
CA ARG A 207 -25.78 19.21 10.56
C ARG A 207 -26.39 18.07 11.35
N ILE A 208 -25.68 17.62 12.38
CA ILE A 208 -26.11 16.57 13.31
C ILE A 208 -26.19 17.18 14.71
N GLN A 209 -27.35 17.07 15.34
CA GLN A 209 -27.62 17.61 16.67
C GLN A 209 -28.14 16.49 17.56
N SER A 210 -27.27 16.01 18.47
CA SER A 210 -27.58 14.92 19.41
C SER A 210 -28.00 15.49 20.77
N GLY A 211 -29.31 15.60 21.00
CA GLY A 211 -29.87 16.14 22.25
C GLY A 211 -29.29 17.52 22.60
N PRO A 212 -28.76 17.73 23.82
CA PRO A 212 -28.19 19.01 24.25
C PRO A 212 -26.70 19.20 23.89
N LYS A 213 -26.04 18.22 23.25
CA LYS A 213 -24.62 18.34 22.84
C LYS A 213 -24.46 19.50 21.85
N GLU A 214 -23.24 20.01 21.68
CA GLU A 214 -22.97 20.95 20.60
C GLU A 214 -23.22 20.28 19.23
N PRO A 215 -23.78 21.02 18.25
CA PRO A 215 -24.02 20.48 16.91
C PRO A 215 -22.70 20.19 16.20
N ILE A 216 -22.66 19.10 15.47
CA ILE A 216 -21.62 18.86 14.48
C ILE A 216 -22.11 19.43 13.16
N VAL A 217 -21.35 20.34 12.56
CA VAL A 217 -21.69 20.98 11.29
C VAL A 217 -20.58 20.76 10.29
N CYS A 218 -20.86 19.96 9.27
CA CYS A 218 -20.00 19.81 8.10
C CYS A 218 -20.50 20.74 7.00
N SER A 219 -19.61 21.56 6.44
CA SER A 219 -19.90 22.45 5.31
C SER A 219 -18.95 22.18 4.16
N ARG A 220 -19.46 22.21 2.92
CA ARG A 220 -18.67 22.03 1.71
C ARG A 220 -18.24 23.39 1.16
N ALA A 221 -16.94 23.62 1.05
CA ALA A 221 -16.33 24.83 0.51
C ALA A 221 -15.14 24.46 -0.39
N ASP A 222 -15.00 25.12 -1.54
CA ASP A 222 -13.92 24.87 -2.51
C ASP A 222 -13.72 23.38 -2.87
N GLN A 223 -14.83 22.66 -3.08
CA GLN A 223 -14.88 21.21 -3.35
C GLN A 223 -14.39 20.30 -2.20
N HIS A 224 -14.17 20.84 -1.00
CA HIS A 224 -13.76 20.10 0.18
C HIS A 224 -14.81 20.17 1.27
N TRP A 225 -14.92 19.10 2.05
CA TRP A 225 -15.70 19.10 3.28
C TRP A 225 -14.88 19.64 4.44
N TRP A 226 -15.52 20.45 5.28
CA TRP A 226 -14.96 21.02 6.49
C TRP A 226 -15.89 20.74 7.66
N VAL A 227 -15.35 20.23 8.77
CA VAL A 227 -16.04 20.27 10.06
C VAL A 227 -15.86 21.70 10.59
N THR A 228 -16.96 22.43 10.68
CA THR A 228 -16.99 23.86 11.05
C THR A 228 -17.50 24.10 12.47
N GLN A 229 -18.13 23.09 13.08
CA GLN A 229 -18.52 23.06 14.49
C GLN A 229 -18.42 21.63 15.01
N PRO A 230 -18.01 21.43 16.28
CA PRO A 230 -17.51 22.44 17.22
C PRO A 230 -16.05 22.87 16.94
N VAL A 231 -15.34 22.10 16.13
CA VAL A 231 -13.97 22.39 15.67
C VAL A 231 -13.97 22.98 14.26
N SER A 232 -12.85 23.57 13.86
CA SER A 232 -12.60 24.05 12.49
C SER A 232 -11.47 23.25 11.86
N ASP A 233 -11.80 22.16 11.17
CA ASP A 233 -10.83 21.25 10.54
C ASP A 233 -11.38 20.64 9.26
N ARG A 234 -10.52 20.03 8.44
CA ARG A 234 -10.92 19.32 7.23
C ARG A 234 -11.80 18.14 7.61
N GLY A 235 -12.89 17.95 6.86
CA GLY A 235 -13.81 16.85 7.03
C GLY A 235 -13.46 15.65 6.16
N ASP A 236 -13.75 14.46 6.67
CA ASP A 236 -13.65 13.21 5.92
C ASP A 236 -14.79 13.15 4.89
N ALA A 237 -14.43 13.43 3.63
CA ALA A 237 -15.37 13.48 2.52
C ALA A 237 -16.04 12.12 2.25
N ASP A 238 -15.32 11.01 2.43
CA ASP A 238 -15.84 9.68 2.18
C ASP A 238 -16.82 9.28 3.29
N ARG A 239 -16.47 9.54 4.55
CA ARG A 239 -17.38 9.29 5.68
C ARG A 239 -18.66 10.13 5.60
N ILE A 240 -18.55 11.41 5.26
CA ILE A 240 -19.71 12.29 5.08
C ILE A 240 -20.58 11.80 3.92
N LYS A 241 -19.97 11.39 2.81
CA LYS A 241 -20.66 10.80 1.66
C LYS A 241 -21.41 9.52 2.04
N ASP A 242 -20.80 8.62 2.80
CA ASP A 242 -21.45 7.40 3.26
C ASP A 242 -22.69 7.70 4.11
N ILE A 243 -22.60 8.68 5.02
CA ILE A 243 -23.74 9.13 5.81
C ILE A 243 -24.84 9.71 4.91
N LEU A 244 -24.50 10.57 3.94
CA LEU A 244 -25.48 11.10 2.99
C LEU A 244 -26.15 9.99 2.18
N ASN A 245 -25.40 8.96 1.78
CA ASN A 245 -25.92 7.80 1.06
C ASN A 245 -26.90 7.00 1.92
N GLU A 246 -26.56 6.76 3.19
CA GLU A 246 -27.41 6.08 4.16
C GLU A 246 -28.73 6.85 4.35
N LEU A 247 -28.66 8.16 4.58
CA LEU A 247 -29.82 9.03 4.77
C LEU A 247 -30.72 9.10 3.53
N ARG A 248 -30.14 9.17 2.33
CA ARG A 248 -30.88 9.14 1.07
C ARG A 248 -31.60 7.80 0.87
N ASN A 249 -30.98 6.71 1.33
CA ASN A 249 -31.52 5.36 1.20
C ASN A 249 -32.48 4.97 2.34
N LEU A 250 -32.78 5.89 3.26
CA LEU A 250 -33.67 5.64 4.40
C LEU A 250 -35.13 5.55 3.93
N LYS A 251 -35.57 4.33 3.65
CA LYS A 251 -36.91 3.99 3.16
C LYS A 251 -37.84 3.58 4.29
N ILE A 252 -39.06 4.12 4.27
CA ILE A 252 -40.12 3.90 5.25
C ILE A 252 -41.06 2.82 4.72
N ALA A 253 -41.32 1.76 5.49
CA ALA A 253 -42.30 0.76 5.08
C ALA A 253 -43.72 1.29 5.26
N LYS A 254 -44.67 0.79 4.45
CA LYS A 254 -46.08 1.19 4.53
C LYS A 254 -46.67 1.02 5.94
N ALA A 255 -46.25 -0.03 6.65
CA ALA A 255 -46.73 -0.37 7.98
C ALA A 255 -46.10 0.48 9.10
N ASP A 256 -45.05 1.25 8.80
CA ASP A 256 -44.30 2.03 9.78
C ASP A 256 -44.84 3.45 9.95
N PHE A 257 -45.81 3.89 9.12
CA PHE A 257 -46.53 5.13 9.37
C PHE A 257 -47.47 4.97 10.56
N VAL A 258 -47.22 5.73 11.63
CA VAL A 258 -47.88 5.57 12.94
C VAL A 258 -49.03 6.53 13.13
N SER A 259 -48.80 7.82 12.90
CA SER A 259 -49.77 8.88 13.16
C SER A 259 -49.51 10.09 12.25
N ASP A 260 -50.54 10.87 12.00
CA ASP A 260 -50.45 12.16 11.31
C ASP A 260 -50.98 13.30 12.21
N ASN A 261 -51.21 13.03 13.51
CA ASN A 261 -51.78 13.98 14.48
C ASN A 261 -50.69 14.80 15.19
N GLU A 262 -50.94 16.10 15.38
CA GLU A 262 -49.98 17.00 16.06
C GLU A 262 -49.75 16.66 17.54
N GLU A 263 -50.79 16.16 18.25
CA GLU A 263 -50.70 15.81 19.67
C GLU A 263 -49.70 14.67 19.94
N ASP A 264 -49.49 13.79 18.95
CA ASP A 264 -48.57 12.66 19.06
C ASP A 264 -47.08 13.10 18.94
N ILE A 265 -46.80 14.33 18.48
CA ILE A 265 -45.43 14.88 18.38
C ILE A 265 -44.78 14.92 19.76
N VAL A 266 -45.45 15.51 20.75
CA VAL A 266 -44.95 15.63 22.14
C VAL A 266 -44.89 14.26 22.81
N LYS A 267 -45.91 13.43 22.61
CA LYS A 267 -45.99 12.06 23.15
C LYS A 267 -44.82 11.18 22.73
N HIS A 268 -44.33 11.37 21.51
CA HIS A 268 -43.22 10.59 20.95
C HIS A 268 -41.87 11.31 21.02
N GLY A 269 -41.78 12.45 21.72
CA GLY A 269 -40.53 13.17 21.95
C GLY A 269 -39.95 13.81 20.69
N LEU A 270 -40.79 14.16 19.72
CA LEU A 270 -40.38 14.81 18.48
C LEU A 270 -40.32 16.34 18.60
N ASP A 271 -40.87 16.92 19.68
CA ASP A 271 -40.69 18.32 20.06
C ASP A 271 -39.31 18.58 20.68
N LYS A 272 -38.71 17.55 21.30
CA LYS A 272 -37.35 17.53 21.85
C LYS A 272 -36.63 16.28 21.34
N PRO A 273 -36.27 16.25 20.05
CA PRO A 273 -35.68 15.07 19.44
C PRO A 273 -34.37 14.68 20.12
N ARG A 274 -34.14 13.37 20.24
CA ARG A 274 -32.87 12.78 20.66
C ARG A 274 -31.77 13.04 19.64
N LEU A 275 -32.13 13.03 18.36
CA LEU A 275 -31.23 13.33 17.25
C LEU A 275 -31.96 14.13 16.18
N THR A 276 -31.35 15.20 15.69
CA THR A 276 -31.82 15.95 14.52
C THR A 276 -30.74 15.95 13.46
N ILE A 277 -31.10 15.54 12.26
CA ILE A 277 -30.23 15.60 11.08
C ILE A 277 -30.80 16.62 10.11
N SER A 278 -29.99 17.57 9.68
CA SER A 278 -30.36 18.58 8.69
C SER A 278 -29.39 18.55 7.50
N ILE A 279 -29.93 18.49 6.30
CA ILE A 279 -29.19 18.54 5.05
C ILE A 279 -29.54 19.83 4.34
N GLY A 280 -28.53 20.67 4.08
CA GLY A 280 -28.66 21.90 3.31
C GLY A 280 -28.09 21.72 1.90
N SER A 281 -28.86 22.13 0.89
CA SER A 281 -28.47 22.04 -0.52
C SER A 281 -28.32 23.42 -1.17
N THR A 282 -27.62 23.47 -2.29
CA THR A 282 -27.49 24.66 -3.14
C THR A 282 -28.87 25.22 -3.47
N GLY A 283 -29.05 26.53 -3.28
CA GLY A 283 -30.35 27.21 -3.43
C GLY A 283 -31.13 27.40 -2.13
N GLY A 284 -30.59 26.94 -0.99
CA GLY A 284 -31.10 27.23 0.35
C GLY A 284 -32.19 26.29 0.85
N ASP A 285 -32.45 25.18 0.15
CA ASP A 285 -33.35 24.12 0.64
C ASP A 285 -32.70 23.40 1.84
N VAL A 286 -33.48 23.19 2.89
CA VAL A 286 -33.02 22.50 4.11
C VAL A 286 -34.06 21.46 4.51
N GLN A 287 -33.64 20.19 4.46
CA GLN A 287 -34.46 19.06 4.90
C GLN A 287 -33.99 18.63 6.28
N SER A 288 -34.92 18.45 7.23
CA SER A 288 -34.58 17.98 8.57
C SER A 288 -35.42 16.79 8.99
N LEU A 289 -34.76 15.82 9.62
CA LEU A 289 -35.37 14.65 10.23
C LEU A 289 -35.18 14.71 11.75
N PHE A 290 -36.28 14.61 12.48
CA PHE A 290 -36.32 14.56 13.94
C PHE A 290 -36.52 13.11 14.37
N LEU A 291 -35.65 12.63 15.27
CA LEU A 291 -35.70 11.29 15.85
C LEU A 291 -36.00 11.41 17.35
N GLY A 292 -37.14 10.87 17.78
CA GLY A 292 -37.68 10.99 19.14
C GLY A 292 -37.41 9.77 20.01
N HIS A 293 -38.44 9.34 20.74
CA HIS A 293 -38.37 8.18 21.63
C HIS A 293 -38.18 6.87 20.85
N SER A 294 -37.51 5.90 21.49
CA SER A 294 -37.37 4.53 20.98
C SER A 294 -38.52 3.65 21.48
N LEU A 295 -38.93 2.68 20.67
CA LEU A 295 -39.86 1.62 21.00
C LEU A 295 -39.33 0.30 20.40
N ASP A 296 -38.91 -0.61 21.26
CA ASP A 296 -38.23 -1.86 20.87
C ASP A 296 -37.02 -1.57 19.97
N ASP A 297 -36.99 -2.12 18.75
CA ASP A 297 -35.97 -1.96 17.71
C ASP A 297 -36.22 -0.77 16.76
N ARG A 298 -37.16 0.11 17.11
CA ARG A 298 -37.60 1.22 16.27
C ARG A 298 -37.56 2.56 16.99
N VAL A 299 -37.50 3.62 16.21
CA VAL A 299 -37.45 5.01 16.68
C VAL A 299 -38.51 5.82 15.98
N TYR A 300 -39.26 6.61 16.75
CA TYR A 300 -40.22 7.56 16.19
C TYR A 300 -39.46 8.65 15.44
N ALA A 301 -39.86 8.91 14.20
CA ALA A 301 -39.25 9.87 13.32
C ALA A 301 -40.30 10.77 12.67
N LYS A 302 -39.92 12.01 12.37
CA LYS A 302 -40.75 12.98 11.66
C LYS A 302 -39.89 13.97 10.89
N ARG A 303 -40.31 14.34 9.68
CA ARG A 303 -39.68 15.45 8.94
C ARG A 303 -40.18 16.82 9.42
N ASN A 304 -39.38 17.85 9.25
CA ASN A 304 -39.77 19.22 9.60
C ASN A 304 -40.93 19.77 8.76
N ASP A 305 -41.07 19.31 7.52
CA ASP A 305 -42.01 19.83 6.51
C ASP A 305 -43.29 18.99 6.32
N GLU A 306 -43.45 17.88 7.05
CA GLU A 306 -44.59 16.96 6.94
C GLU A 306 -45.16 16.61 8.32
N SER A 307 -46.47 16.35 8.41
CA SER A 307 -47.13 15.96 9.68
C SER A 307 -46.92 14.50 10.06
N SER A 308 -46.51 13.65 9.12
CA SER A 308 -46.39 12.21 9.32
C SER A 308 -45.32 11.83 10.34
N ILE A 309 -45.74 11.03 11.32
CA ILE A 309 -44.90 10.34 12.30
C ILE A 309 -44.78 8.89 11.85
N PHE A 310 -43.56 8.41 11.73
CA PHE A 310 -43.25 7.06 11.26
C PHE A 310 -42.14 6.42 12.08
N PHE A 311 -41.96 5.11 11.95
CA PHE A 311 -40.81 4.41 12.49
C PHE A 311 -39.66 4.35 11.49
N VAL A 312 -38.46 4.45 12.04
CA VAL A 312 -37.21 3.97 11.41
C VAL A 312 -36.57 2.94 12.35
N HIS A 313 -35.67 2.11 11.83
CA HIS A 313 -34.92 1.19 12.67
C HIS A 313 -34.00 1.98 13.63
N ASP A 314 -33.83 1.49 14.85
CA ASP A 314 -32.96 2.10 15.86
C ASP A 314 -31.47 2.17 15.47
N VAL A 315 -31.03 1.36 14.50
CA VAL A 315 -29.70 1.41 13.89
C VAL A 315 -29.36 2.81 13.38
N VAL A 316 -30.34 3.58 12.92
CA VAL A 316 -30.12 4.98 12.50
C VAL A 316 -29.63 5.86 13.65
N LEU A 317 -30.07 5.59 14.90
CA LEU A 317 -29.53 6.31 16.06
C LEU A 317 -28.11 5.89 16.39
N SER A 318 -27.77 4.60 16.30
CA SER A 318 -26.40 4.15 16.58
C SER A 318 -25.41 4.60 15.51
N ASP A 319 -25.79 4.56 14.24
CA ASP A 319 -24.90 4.89 13.11
C ASP A 319 -24.62 6.39 13.01
N LEU A 320 -25.51 7.22 13.59
CA LEU A 320 -25.46 8.68 13.57
C LEU A 320 -25.22 9.32 14.95
N ASP A 321 -25.02 8.56 16.03
CA ASP A 321 -24.49 9.08 17.30
C ASP A 321 -22.99 9.31 17.18
N LEU A 322 -22.64 10.27 16.32
CA LEU A 322 -21.27 10.61 15.96
C LEU A 322 -20.74 11.72 16.87
N GLU A 323 -19.42 11.73 16.99
CA GLU A 323 -18.64 12.83 17.55
C GLU A 323 -17.94 13.62 16.45
N ALA A 324 -17.47 14.83 16.76
CA ALA A 324 -16.80 15.68 15.79
C ALA A 324 -15.61 14.99 15.11
N ASN A 325 -14.85 14.21 15.90
CA ASN A 325 -13.66 13.49 15.45
C ASN A 325 -13.99 12.33 14.48
N ASP A 326 -15.22 11.80 14.49
CA ASP A 326 -15.64 10.77 13.52
C ASP A 326 -15.78 11.32 12.11
N LEU A 327 -15.93 12.64 11.97
CA LEU A 327 -16.14 13.34 10.70
C LEU A 327 -14.93 14.17 10.26
N ARG A 328 -13.86 14.25 11.05
CA ARG A 328 -12.61 14.92 10.68
C ARG A 328 -11.79 14.02 9.76
N ASP A 329 -11.02 14.64 8.88
CA ASP A 329 -10.13 13.94 7.95
C ASP A 329 -9.07 13.16 8.73
N LYS A 330 -8.99 11.85 8.50
CA LYS A 330 -8.05 10.97 9.19
C LYS A 330 -6.67 10.98 8.58
N LEU A 331 -6.50 11.51 7.36
CA LEU A 331 -5.18 11.67 6.78
C LEU A 331 -4.50 12.89 7.39
N LEU A 332 -3.28 12.72 7.92
CA LEU A 332 -2.52 13.83 8.47
C LEU A 332 -2.28 14.88 7.38
N LEU A 333 -1.96 14.44 6.17
CA LEU A 333 -1.62 15.29 5.03
C LEU A 333 -2.24 14.71 3.76
N ARG A 334 -2.88 15.56 2.96
CA ARG A 334 -3.42 15.17 1.65
C ARG A 334 -2.43 15.54 0.55
N PHE A 335 -1.81 14.52 -0.03
CA PHE A 335 -0.87 14.62 -1.14
C PHE A 335 -1.60 14.73 -2.49
N ASP A 336 -2.84 15.24 -2.54
CA ASP A 336 -3.68 15.31 -3.75
C ASP A 336 -3.01 16.06 -4.92
N SER A 337 -1.92 16.80 -4.64
CA SER A 337 -1.07 17.50 -5.63
C SER A 337 0.35 16.94 -5.80
N ILE A 338 0.70 15.82 -5.15
CA ILE A 338 2.07 15.29 -5.09
C ILE A 338 2.06 13.79 -5.41
N GLY A 339 2.45 13.43 -6.63
CA GLY A 339 2.98 12.09 -6.87
C GLY A 339 4.36 11.97 -6.20
N THR A 340 4.69 10.81 -5.63
CA THR A 340 5.93 10.61 -4.85
C THR A 340 7.21 10.78 -5.68
N TYR A 341 7.12 10.64 -7.01
CA TYR A 341 8.19 10.96 -7.96
C TYR A 341 8.53 12.45 -8.07
N GLY A 342 7.62 13.32 -7.63
CA GLY A 342 7.71 14.76 -7.82
C GLY A 342 8.33 15.53 -6.67
N ILE A 343 8.92 14.89 -5.65
CA ILE A 343 9.59 15.59 -4.54
C ILE A 343 11.08 15.76 -4.86
N GLU A 344 11.55 17.01 -4.79
CA GLU A 344 12.94 17.40 -5.08
C GLU A 344 13.73 17.80 -3.84
N LYS A 345 13.07 18.20 -2.73
CA LYS A 345 13.75 18.60 -1.50
C LYS A 345 12.94 18.23 -0.26
N VAL A 346 13.64 17.77 0.77
CA VAL A 346 13.11 17.50 2.12
C VAL A 346 14.04 18.19 3.13
N GLU A 347 13.46 18.94 4.06
CA GLU A 347 14.20 19.65 5.09
C GLU A 347 13.65 19.27 6.47
N LEU A 348 14.55 18.87 7.38
CA LEU A 348 14.24 18.60 8.78
C LEU A 348 15.04 19.59 9.63
N LYS A 349 14.35 20.51 10.29
CA LYS A 349 14.96 21.50 11.17
C LYS A 349 14.82 21.05 12.62
N TYR A 350 15.97 20.94 13.28
CA TYR A 350 16.13 20.64 14.69
C TYR A 350 16.50 21.93 15.44
N PRO A 351 16.47 21.93 16.79
CA PRO A 351 16.86 23.11 17.57
C PRO A 351 18.28 23.62 17.29
N ASP A 352 19.22 22.74 16.96
CA ASP A 352 20.66 23.02 16.82
C ASP A 352 21.19 22.90 15.39
N THR A 353 20.46 22.25 14.49
CA THR A 353 20.91 21.98 13.12
C THR A 353 19.76 21.86 12.13
N THR A 354 20.07 21.95 10.84
CA THR A 354 19.13 21.69 9.75
C THR A 354 19.70 20.60 8.85
N LEU A 355 18.92 19.54 8.67
CA LEU A 355 19.15 18.51 7.68
C LEU A 355 18.43 18.89 6.39
N THR A 356 19.17 19.14 5.32
CA THR A 356 18.60 19.47 4.01
C THR A 356 19.01 18.41 2.99
N MET A 357 18.02 17.73 2.43
CA MET A 357 18.18 16.69 1.42
C MET A 357 17.59 17.17 0.10
N VAL A 358 18.38 17.08 -0.97
CA VAL A 358 18.03 17.54 -2.31
C VAL A 358 18.25 16.43 -3.32
N LYS A 359 17.29 16.25 -4.21
CA LYS A 359 17.38 15.29 -5.30
C LYS A 359 18.28 15.82 -6.41
N THR A 360 19.19 14.99 -6.89
CA THR A 360 20.13 15.33 -7.96
C THR A 360 19.49 15.17 -9.34
N LYS A 361 20.18 15.64 -10.38
CA LYS A 361 19.77 15.42 -11.78
C LYS A 361 19.79 13.93 -12.18
N GLN A 362 20.61 13.13 -11.50
CA GLN A 362 20.72 11.67 -11.68
C GLN A 362 19.67 10.89 -10.88
N TYR A 363 18.75 11.59 -10.18
CA TYR A 363 17.71 11.02 -9.32
C TYR A 363 18.21 10.39 -8.01
N ASP A 364 19.47 10.63 -7.64
CA ASP A 364 19.99 10.32 -6.31
C ASP A 364 19.59 11.40 -5.30
N TRP A 365 19.76 11.12 -4.00
CA TRP A 365 19.56 12.10 -2.94
C TRP A 365 20.90 12.53 -2.34
N MET A 366 21.05 13.85 -2.16
CA MET A 366 22.23 14.44 -1.55
C MET A 366 21.82 15.25 -0.33
N ILE A 367 22.46 14.98 0.80
CA ILE A 367 22.45 15.87 1.95
C ILE A 367 23.35 17.05 1.61
N THR A 368 22.84 18.27 1.72
CA THR A 368 23.57 19.53 1.48
C THR A 368 23.86 20.29 2.79
N SER A 369 23.17 19.95 3.87
CA SER A 369 23.38 20.44 5.23
C SER A 369 23.03 19.32 6.22
N PRO A 370 23.78 19.12 7.32
CA PRO A 370 24.92 19.93 7.80
C PRO A 370 26.25 19.69 7.07
N SER A 371 26.34 18.66 6.22
CA SER A 371 27.54 18.36 5.42
C SER A 371 27.11 17.79 4.08
N GLU A 372 27.86 18.11 3.03
CA GLU A 372 27.63 17.58 1.69
C GLU A 372 28.01 16.11 1.60
N ILE A 373 27.02 15.23 1.38
CA ILE A 373 27.19 13.78 1.23
C ILE A 373 25.96 13.15 0.59
N LEU A 374 26.11 11.98 -0.02
CA LEU A 374 24.96 11.17 -0.45
C LEU A 374 24.05 10.82 0.75
N ALA A 375 22.74 10.86 0.50
CA ALA A 375 21.73 10.32 1.40
C ALA A 375 21.43 8.86 1.03
N ASP A 376 21.00 8.08 2.01
CA ASP A 376 20.41 6.76 1.83
C ASP A 376 19.04 6.94 1.12
N SER A 377 19.06 6.77 -0.20
CA SER A 377 17.90 7.01 -1.07
C SER A 377 16.67 6.18 -0.69
N ASP A 378 16.88 4.97 -0.16
CA ASP A 378 15.78 4.12 0.32
C ASP A 378 15.14 4.70 1.59
N THR A 379 15.95 5.18 2.52
CA THR A 379 15.47 5.81 3.76
C THR A 379 14.70 7.10 3.47
N VAL A 380 15.20 7.95 2.56
CA VAL A 380 14.48 9.16 2.13
C VAL A 380 13.13 8.81 1.48
N ARG A 381 13.14 7.84 0.56
CA ARG A 381 11.92 7.36 -0.11
C ARG A 381 10.91 6.81 0.89
N GLU A 382 11.33 5.93 1.79
CA GLU A 382 10.45 5.33 2.80
C GLU A 382 9.87 6.36 3.75
N PHE A 383 10.68 7.33 4.20
CA PHE A 383 10.21 8.42 5.06
C PHE A 383 9.14 9.27 4.36
N VAL A 384 9.37 9.65 3.10
CA VAL A 384 8.42 10.43 2.30
C VAL A 384 7.11 9.68 2.04
N GLU A 385 7.17 8.40 1.67
CA GLU A 385 5.98 7.56 1.51
C GLU A 385 5.24 7.42 2.84
N LYS A 386 5.97 7.28 3.95
CA LYS A 386 5.37 7.20 5.28
C LYS A 386 4.57 8.46 5.61
N ILE A 387 5.12 9.66 5.37
CA ILE A 387 4.42 10.94 5.58
C ILE A 387 3.09 10.98 4.81
N LYS A 388 3.06 10.47 3.58
CA LYS A 388 1.87 10.46 2.73
C LYS A 388 0.77 9.55 3.27
N ASP A 389 1.13 8.43 3.86
CA ASP A 389 0.19 7.43 4.35
C ASP A 389 -0.11 7.59 5.86
N LEU A 390 0.40 8.65 6.51
CA LEU A 390 0.15 8.89 7.94
C LEU A 390 -1.34 9.12 8.22
N GLN A 391 -1.90 8.21 9.01
CA GLN A 391 -3.25 8.32 9.53
C GLN A 391 -3.23 8.81 10.98
N ILE A 392 -4.00 9.87 11.23
CA ILE A 392 -4.33 10.37 12.56
C ILE A 392 -5.05 9.26 13.32
N GLN A 393 -4.46 8.84 14.44
CA GLN A 393 -5.06 7.87 15.35
C GLN A 393 -5.98 8.56 16.36
N GLN A 394 -5.59 9.74 16.84
CA GLN A 394 -6.35 10.53 17.80
C GLN A 394 -6.14 12.02 17.56
N TYR A 395 -7.21 12.78 17.79
CA TYR A 395 -7.20 14.23 17.92
C TYR A 395 -7.01 14.55 19.41
N VAL A 396 -5.79 14.89 19.79
CA VAL A 396 -5.33 14.87 21.18
C VAL A 396 -5.69 16.16 21.90
N ASP A 397 -5.51 17.30 21.23
CA ASP A 397 -5.71 18.63 21.82
C ASP A 397 -5.96 19.68 20.72
N ASP A 398 -7.11 20.34 20.76
CA ASP A 398 -7.47 21.41 19.80
C ASP A 398 -7.28 22.83 20.39
N SER A 399 -6.81 22.96 21.65
CA SER A 399 -6.74 24.25 22.36
C SER A 399 -5.67 25.19 21.81
N GLY A 400 -4.56 24.64 21.29
CA GLY A 400 -3.37 25.40 20.94
C GLY A 400 -2.57 25.93 22.15
N GLU A 401 -2.89 25.50 23.37
CA GLU A 401 -2.27 26.02 24.60
C GLU A 401 -1.23 25.08 25.22
N ASN A 402 -1.24 23.78 24.86
CA ASN A 402 -0.46 22.73 25.55
C ASN A 402 0.66 22.13 24.70
N PHE A 403 1.26 22.87 23.77
CA PHE A 403 2.27 22.30 22.85
C PHE A 403 3.48 21.69 23.58
N ASP A 404 3.94 22.30 24.68
CA ASP A 404 5.06 21.78 25.48
C ASP A 404 4.81 20.37 26.02
N LYS A 405 3.57 20.06 26.42
CA LYS A 405 3.17 18.73 26.92
C LYS A 405 3.45 17.63 25.90
N TYR A 406 3.37 17.96 24.61
CA TYR A 406 3.52 17.04 23.50
C TYR A 406 4.88 17.15 22.81
N GLY A 407 5.81 17.95 23.33
CA GLY A 407 7.11 18.23 22.69
C GLY A 407 7.00 19.09 21.43
N LEU A 408 5.90 19.81 21.26
CA LEU A 408 5.60 20.67 20.11
C LEU A 408 5.84 22.17 20.40
N GLY A 409 6.41 22.49 21.56
CA GLY A 409 6.81 23.84 21.99
C GLY A 409 8.09 24.29 21.28
N ASP A 410 9.24 24.28 21.96
CA ASP A 410 10.53 24.73 21.39
C ASP A 410 11.48 23.60 20.94
N SER A 411 11.08 22.32 21.12
CA SER A 411 11.95 21.15 20.89
C SER A 411 11.42 20.17 19.84
N TYR A 412 10.59 20.65 18.91
CA TYR A 412 10.06 19.84 17.82
C TYR A 412 11.05 19.69 16.66
N VAL A 413 10.82 18.67 15.82
CA VAL A 413 11.43 18.57 14.49
C VAL A 413 10.47 19.19 13.48
N GLU A 414 10.87 20.28 12.83
CA GLU A 414 10.10 20.88 11.73
C GLU A 414 10.41 20.11 10.45
N VAL A 415 9.40 19.59 9.78
CA VAL A 415 9.56 18.90 8.50
C VAL A 415 8.91 19.71 7.39
N SER A 416 9.71 20.11 6.41
CA SER A 416 9.27 20.78 5.20
C SER A 416 9.55 19.92 3.97
N VAL A 417 8.52 19.64 3.18
CA VAL A 417 8.61 18.85 1.93
C VAL A 417 8.32 19.75 0.75
N PHE A 418 9.20 19.69 -0.26
CA PHE A 418 9.15 20.54 -1.45
C PHE A 418 9.02 19.67 -2.70
N ARG A 419 7.95 19.88 -3.45
CA ARG A 419 7.77 19.30 -4.78
C ARG A 419 8.91 19.75 -5.71
N LYS A 420 9.03 21.06 -5.89
CA LYS A 420 10.07 21.64 -6.75
C LYS A 420 10.83 22.73 -6.03
N ILE A 421 12.15 22.75 -6.22
CA ILE A 421 13.00 23.78 -5.65
C ILE A 421 12.61 25.14 -6.23
N GLY A 422 12.28 26.09 -5.35
CA GLY A 422 11.89 27.46 -5.73
C GLY A 422 10.38 27.71 -5.87
N GLU A 423 9.52 26.70 -5.77
CA GLU A 423 8.05 26.86 -5.80
C GLU A 423 7.41 27.04 -4.41
N GLY A 424 8.23 27.08 -3.35
CA GLY A 424 7.77 27.13 -1.97
C GLY A 424 7.56 25.75 -1.33
N GLU A 425 7.33 25.72 -0.03
CA GLU A 425 7.04 24.49 0.71
C GLU A 425 5.69 23.93 0.28
N THR A 426 5.65 22.63 -0.02
CA THR A 426 4.40 21.97 -0.40
C THR A 426 3.64 21.49 0.82
N VAL A 427 4.37 21.04 1.85
CA VAL A 427 3.82 20.63 3.13
C VAL A 427 4.79 21.00 4.24
N LYS A 428 4.24 21.45 5.37
CA LYS A 428 4.99 21.76 6.59
C LYS A 428 4.25 21.25 7.83
N PHE A 429 4.97 20.59 8.73
CA PHE A 429 4.45 20.11 10.02
C PHE A 429 5.57 19.96 11.05
N MET A 430 5.19 19.81 12.31
CA MET A 430 6.09 19.65 13.45
C MET A 430 5.88 18.28 14.10
N ILE A 431 6.96 17.57 14.36
CA ILE A 431 6.98 16.31 15.09
C ILE A 431 7.42 16.58 16.53
N GLY A 432 6.58 16.21 17.49
CA GLY A 432 6.84 16.29 18.94
C GLY A 432 7.28 14.95 19.52
N ASN A 433 7.09 14.75 20.82
CA ASN A 433 7.52 13.55 21.52
C ASN A 433 6.77 12.28 21.07
N SER A 434 7.39 11.12 21.26
CA SER A 434 6.66 9.84 21.25
C SER A 434 5.77 9.72 22.48
N ASP A 435 4.76 8.86 22.41
CA ASP A 435 4.02 8.43 23.58
C ASP A 435 4.88 7.53 24.49
N ALA A 436 4.33 7.17 25.66
CA ALA A 436 5.05 6.41 26.68
C ALA A 436 5.43 4.99 26.21
N ASP A 437 4.62 4.41 25.31
CA ASP A 437 4.84 3.07 24.76
C ASP A 437 5.74 3.09 23.52
N GLY A 438 6.03 4.27 22.96
CA GLY A 438 6.82 4.47 21.76
C GLY A 438 6.12 4.08 20.45
N GLY A 439 4.82 3.74 20.51
CA GLY A 439 4.03 3.30 19.36
C GLY A 439 3.47 4.46 18.54
N LEU A 440 3.20 5.59 19.19
CA LEU A 440 2.68 6.81 18.57
C LEU A 440 3.62 7.99 18.82
N CYS A 441 3.50 9.03 18.01
CA CYS A 441 4.11 10.33 18.25
C CYS A 441 3.12 11.46 18.01
N TYR A 442 3.36 12.59 18.67
CA TYR A 442 2.53 13.78 18.50
C TYR A 442 3.00 14.61 17.31
N VAL A 443 2.05 15.11 16.52
CA VAL A 443 2.31 15.92 15.33
C VAL A 443 1.35 17.10 15.30
N ARG A 444 1.83 18.23 14.77
CA ARG A 444 1.02 19.41 14.48
C ARG A 444 1.28 19.89 13.06
N LYS A 445 0.22 20.16 12.30
CA LYS A 445 0.33 20.78 10.97
C LYS A 445 0.67 22.26 11.12
N ASP A 446 1.42 22.81 10.16
CA ASP A 446 1.70 24.24 10.15
C ASP A 446 0.41 25.06 10.01
N GLY A 447 0.32 26.19 10.72
CA GLY A 447 -0.86 27.05 10.74
C GLY A 447 -2.07 26.53 11.53
N GLU A 448 -1.99 25.35 12.14
CA GLU A 448 -3.06 24.76 12.95
C GLU A 448 -2.74 24.72 14.44
N ASN A 449 -3.79 24.78 15.27
CA ASN A 449 -3.71 24.62 16.73
C ASN A 449 -3.81 23.16 17.18
N ALA A 450 -4.39 22.30 16.35
CA ALA A 450 -4.67 20.92 16.69
C ALA A 450 -3.40 20.07 16.78
N VAL A 451 -3.35 19.23 17.82
CA VAL A 451 -2.33 18.22 18.03
C VAL A 451 -2.92 16.85 17.76
N TYR A 452 -2.24 16.08 16.93
CA TYR A 452 -2.65 14.75 16.49
C TYR A 452 -1.66 13.72 17.01
N SER A 453 -2.11 12.49 17.25
CA SER A 453 -1.21 11.35 17.41
C SER A 453 -1.18 10.52 16.13
N VAL A 454 0.00 10.13 15.67
CA VAL A 454 0.20 9.27 14.48
C VAL A 454 1.15 8.11 14.81
N PRO A 455 1.16 7.02 14.02
CA PRO A 455 2.11 5.94 14.23
C PRO A 455 3.57 6.42 14.18
N ALA A 456 4.38 6.01 15.17
CA ALA A 456 5.78 6.42 15.29
C ALA A 456 6.73 5.58 14.41
N GLU A 457 6.38 4.32 14.14
CA GLU A 457 7.24 3.35 13.45
C GLU A 457 7.68 3.84 12.05
N LYS A 458 9.00 3.86 11.80
CA LYS A 458 9.63 4.31 10.55
C LYS A 458 9.35 5.76 10.19
N PHE A 459 8.93 6.56 11.17
CA PHE A 459 8.59 7.96 10.98
C PHE A 459 9.25 8.79 12.07
N TYR A 460 8.84 8.61 13.32
CA TYR A 460 9.38 9.34 14.46
C TYR A 460 10.84 9.00 14.70
N ASP A 461 11.18 7.71 14.73
CA ASP A 461 12.53 7.20 14.97
C ASP A 461 13.53 7.65 13.89
N VAL A 462 13.09 7.65 12.63
CA VAL A 462 13.87 8.12 11.48
C VAL A 462 14.09 9.63 11.57
N ALA A 463 13.03 10.41 11.81
CA ALA A 463 13.13 11.86 11.99
C ALA A 463 14.01 12.22 13.20
N ALA A 464 13.83 11.57 14.34
CA ALA A 464 14.61 11.82 15.56
C ALA A 464 16.10 11.46 15.38
N SER A 465 16.42 10.43 14.59
CA SER A 465 17.80 10.06 14.26
C SER A 465 18.48 11.02 13.28
N GLY A 466 17.69 11.80 12.53
CA GLY A 466 18.13 12.85 11.63
C GLY A 466 19.27 12.46 10.70
N PHE A 467 20.33 13.27 10.68
CA PHE A 467 21.45 13.09 9.75
C PHE A 467 22.03 11.67 9.76
N ILE A 468 22.05 10.99 10.91
CA ILE A 468 22.56 9.61 11.02
C ILE A 468 21.70 8.61 10.24
N ALA A 469 20.37 8.75 10.29
CA ALA A 469 19.47 7.84 9.60
C ALA A 469 19.46 8.06 8.09
N PHE A 470 19.52 9.32 7.65
CA PHE A 470 19.42 9.67 6.23
C PHE A 470 20.75 9.65 5.49
N ARG A 471 21.91 9.65 6.16
CA ARG A 471 23.23 9.61 5.50
C ARG A 471 23.50 8.25 4.87
N ASP A 472 24.11 8.26 3.69
CA ASP A 472 24.59 7.05 3.04
C ASP A 472 25.56 6.25 3.94
N LYS A 473 25.42 4.93 3.90
CA LYS A 473 26.13 4.02 4.81
C LYS A 473 27.54 3.66 4.34
N VAL A 474 27.97 4.09 3.16
CA VAL A 474 29.36 3.94 2.71
C VAL A 474 30.28 4.77 3.61
N VAL A 475 31.24 4.08 4.23
CA VAL A 475 32.21 4.68 5.17
C VAL A 475 33.62 4.77 4.57
N LEU A 476 33.90 3.93 3.58
CA LEU A 476 35.12 3.96 2.77
C LEU A 476 34.83 3.45 1.35
N GLU A 477 35.33 4.19 0.37
CA GLU A 477 35.32 3.80 -1.04
C GLU A 477 36.66 4.17 -1.69
N PHE A 478 37.24 3.22 -2.43
CA PHE A 478 38.38 3.46 -3.31
C PHE A 478 38.48 2.36 -4.40
N PRO A 479 39.11 2.62 -5.56
CA PRO A 479 39.33 1.59 -6.57
C PRO A 479 40.27 0.50 -6.05
N LYS A 480 39.78 -0.73 -5.92
CA LYS A 480 40.53 -1.86 -5.33
C LYS A 480 41.87 -2.14 -6.03
N GLU A 481 41.94 -1.91 -7.34
CA GLU A 481 43.13 -2.03 -8.17
C GLU A 481 44.24 -1.04 -7.80
N ASN A 482 43.92 0.03 -7.05
CA ASN A 482 44.88 1.00 -6.56
C ASN A 482 45.49 0.61 -5.21
N ALA A 483 45.04 -0.48 -4.58
CA ALA A 483 45.62 -0.95 -3.33
C ALA A 483 47.10 -1.35 -3.52
N GLN A 484 47.93 -0.89 -2.59
CA GLN A 484 49.38 -1.11 -2.60
C GLN A 484 49.87 -1.83 -1.34
N GLU A 485 49.22 -1.60 -0.19
CA GLU A 485 49.61 -2.23 1.07
C GLU A 485 48.39 -2.51 1.95
N ILE A 486 48.43 -3.64 2.66
CA ILE A 486 47.49 -3.98 3.73
C ILE A 486 48.28 -4.23 5.00
N VAL A 487 47.83 -3.65 6.11
CA VAL A 487 48.39 -3.91 7.45
C VAL A 487 47.28 -4.39 8.37
N ILE A 488 47.38 -5.64 8.84
CA ILE A 488 46.43 -6.22 9.79
C ILE A 488 47.15 -6.47 11.11
N SER A 489 46.66 -5.85 12.19
CA SER A 489 47.11 -6.13 13.56
C SER A 489 46.00 -6.85 14.33
N ARG A 490 46.28 -8.08 14.73
CA ARG A 490 45.37 -8.98 15.49
C ARG A 490 46.20 -9.88 16.39
N ASP A 491 45.63 -10.35 17.49
CA ASP A 491 46.25 -11.32 18.41
C ASP A 491 47.68 -10.95 18.88
N GLY A 492 48.00 -9.65 18.92
CA GLY A 492 49.33 -9.14 19.28
C GLY A 492 50.38 -9.19 18.16
N GLU A 493 50.05 -9.74 16.99
CA GLU A 493 50.90 -9.78 15.80
C GLU A 493 50.50 -8.72 14.78
N THR A 494 51.41 -8.39 13.85
CA THR A 494 51.15 -7.47 12.74
C THR A 494 51.62 -8.05 11.42
N PHE A 495 50.66 -8.20 10.53
CA PHE A 495 50.81 -8.73 9.19
C PHE A 495 50.85 -7.57 8.19
N VAL A 496 51.90 -7.52 7.38
CA VAL A 496 52.07 -6.45 6.37
C VAL A 496 52.20 -7.09 4.99
N CYS A 497 51.19 -6.91 4.15
CA CYS A 497 51.23 -7.36 2.76
C CYS A 497 51.44 -6.16 1.84
N LYS A 498 52.48 -6.20 1.00
CA LYS A 498 52.77 -5.19 -0.01
C LYS A 498 52.63 -5.77 -1.40
N ARG A 499 52.07 -4.99 -2.31
CA ARG A 499 52.01 -5.33 -3.73
C ARG A 499 53.41 -5.29 -4.31
N ASN A 500 53.75 -6.29 -5.12
CA ASN A 500 55.01 -6.33 -5.85
C ASN A 500 54.84 -5.64 -7.22
N GLU A 501 55.31 -4.40 -7.33
CA GLU A 501 55.23 -3.61 -8.56
C GLU A 501 56.17 -4.12 -9.68
N GLU A 502 57.22 -4.87 -9.34
CA GLU A 502 58.22 -5.34 -10.29
C GLU A 502 57.79 -6.65 -11.00
N ALA A 503 56.70 -7.28 -10.55
CA ALA A 503 56.24 -8.55 -11.10
C ALA A 503 55.37 -8.35 -12.38
N PRO A 504 55.57 -9.17 -13.43
CA PRO A 504 54.77 -9.07 -14.67
C PRO A 504 53.30 -9.50 -14.49
N VAL A 505 52.98 -10.17 -13.38
CA VAL A 505 51.64 -10.53 -12.94
C VAL A 505 51.46 -10.00 -11.53
N LEU A 506 50.26 -9.50 -11.20
CA LEU A 506 49.93 -9.00 -9.86
C LEU A 506 50.32 -10.03 -8.81
N LYS A 507 51.26 -9.67 -7.93
CA LYS A 507 51.68 -10.46 -6.79
C LYS A 507 51.67 -9.62 -5.52
N TRP A 508 51.40 -10.27 -4.41
CA TRP A 508 51.47 -9.69 -3.08
C TRP A 508 52.53 -10.45 -2.28
N ASN A 509 53.32 -9.73 -1.48
CA ASN A 509 54.28 -10.32 -0.57
C ASN A 509 53.89 -9.98 0.87
N LEU A 510 53.77 -10.99 1.71
CA LEU A 510 53.80 -10.80 3.16
C LEU A 510 55.24 -10.42 3.51
N THR A 511 55.42 -9.26 4.15
CA THR A 511 56.73 -8.69 4.52
C THR A 511 56.96 -8.69 6.04
N SER A 512 55.89 -8.89 6.81
CA SER A 512 55.90 -9.09 8.26
C SER A 512 54.78 -10.06 8.62
N PRO A 513 54.98 -11.01 9.56
CA PRO A 513 56.20 -11.22 10.36
C PRO A 513 57.35 -11.90 9.59
N VAL A 514 57.08 -12.39 8.38
CA VAL A 514 58.02 -13.08 7.50
C VAL A 514 57.97 -12.47 6.10
N ASN A 515 59.02 -12.68 5.30
CA ASN A 515 59.09 -12.23 3.92
C ASN A 515 58.82 -13.40 2.95
N MET A 516 57.62 -13.47 2.37
CA MET A 516 57.23 -14.51 1.41
C MET A 516 56.07 -14.08 0.51
N GLU A 517 55.81 -14.83 -0.55
CA GLU A 517 54.63 -14.60 -1.41
C GLU A 517 53.34 -14.85 -0.62
N ALA A 518 52.45 -13.86 -0.63
CA ALA A 518 51.14 -13.92 0.01
C ALA A 518 50.14 -14.69 -0.86
N ASP A 519 49.13 -15.26 -0.23
CA ASP A 519 48.00 -15.85 -0.96
C ASP A 519 47.15 -14.75 -1.59
N ILE A 520 47.19 -14.68 -2.93
CA ILE A 520 46.55 -13.59 -3.69
C ILE A 520 45.04 -13.54 -3.47
N ASN A 521 44.37 -14.69 -3.30
CA ASN A 521 42.93 -14.74 -3.10
C ASN A 521 42.55 -14.15 -1.73
N SER A 522 43.30 -14.52 -0.69
CA SER A 522 43.12 -14.04 0.68
C SER A 522 43.36 -12.53 0.76
N VAL A 523 44.45 -12.04 0.16
CA VAL A 523 44.73 -10.60 0.11
C VAL A 523 43.64 -9.84 -0.67
N ASN A 524 43.24 -10.33 -1.85
CA ASN A 524 42.20 -9.69 -2.65
C ASN A 524 40.84 -9.67 -1.94
N GLN A 525 40.51 -10.69 -1.14
CA GLN A 525 39.29 -10.71 -0.34
C GLN A 525 39.27 -9.53 0.66
N VAL A 526 40.40 -9.30 1.36
CA VAL A 526 40.53 -8.17 2.30
C VAL A 526 40.44 -6.83 1.56
N VAL A 527 41.19 -6.65 0.45
CA VAL A 527 41.12 -5.42 -0.35
C VAL A 527 39.70 -5.16 -0.83
N TRP A 528 39.05 -6.18 -1.38
CA TRP A 528 37.72 -6.03 -1.94
C TRP A 528 36.72 -5.61 -0.86
N ASN A 529 36.75 -6.25 0.31
CA ASN A 529 35.89 -5.89 1.43
C ASN A 529 36.12 -4.43 1.91
N LEU A 530 37.38 -3.98 2.01
CA LEU A 530 37.70 -2.60 2.40
C LEU A 530 37.39 -1.55 1.32
N SER A 531 37.46 -1.93 0.04
CA SER A 531 37.32 -1.02 -1.11
C SER A 531 35.96 -0.36 -1.24
N PHE A 532 34.92 -0.95 -0.66
CA PHE A 532 33.56 -0.42 -0.62
C PHE A 532 32.91 -0.83 0.69
N LEU A 533 33.44 -0.33 1.80
CA LEU A 533 32.97 -0.69 3.14
C LEU A 533 31.68 0.07 3.45
N THR A 534 30.62 -0.68 3.72
CA THR A 534 29.32 -0.16 4.14
C THR A 534 29.05 -0.50 5.60
N ALA A 535 28.56 0.49 6.35
CA ALA A 535 28.08 0.28 7.71
C ALA A 535 26.72 -0.42 7.68
N SER A 536 26.55 -1.46 8.51
CA SER A 536 25.23 -2.04 8.77
C SER A 536 24.33 -1.05 9.54
N LYS A 537 24.93 -0.26 10.44
CA LYS A 537 24.28 0.82 11.17
C LYS A 537 25.31 1.88 11.58
N ILE A 538 24.98 3.15 11.43
CA ILE A 538 25.75 4.25 12.01
C ILE A 538 25.20 4.49 13.42
N ILE A 539 26.09 4.56 14.41
CA ILE A 539 25.73 4.65 15.83
C ILE A 539 25.84 6.08 16.34
N ALA A 540 26.94 6.75 16.00
CA ALA A 540 27.16 8.13 16.40
C ALA A 540 28.15 8.79 15.43
N LEU A 541 28.04 10.12 15.28
CA LEU A 541 29.02 10.90 14.50
C LEU A 541 30.32 11.12 15.27
N SER A 542 30.26 11.04 16.60
CA SER A 542 31.37 11.05 17.54
C SER A 542 30.91 10.40 18.84
N ALA A 543 31.84 9.94 19.69
CA ALA A 543 31.53 9.57 21.07
C ALA A 543 32.65 10.01 22.01
N GLU A 544 32.27 10.42 23.21
CA GLU A 544 33.22 10.80 24.26
C GLU A 544 33.96 9.58 24.82
N ASP A 545 33.25 8.47 25.04
CA ASP A 545 33.82 7.22 25.54
C ASP A 545 33.95 6.18 24.42
N LEU A 546 35.16 6.01 23.89
CA LEU A 546 35.47 4.95 22.92
C LEU A 546 35.62 3.57 23.58
N GLY A 547 35.74 3.51 24.92
CA GLY A 547 35.91 2.29 25.69
C GLY A 547 34.69 1.38 25.65
N MET A 548 33.48 1.93 25.72
CA MET A 548 32.22 1.15 25.63
C MET A 548 32.12 0.35 24.32
N TYR A 549 32.70 0.88 23.23
CA TYR A 549 32.73 0.24 21.92
C TYR A 549 33.95 -0.66 21.71
N GLY A 550 34.87 -0.74 22.68
CA GLY A 550 36.14 -1.45 22.53
C GLY A 550 37.11 -0.79 21.55
N LEU A 551 36.92 0.49 21.22
CA LEU A 551 37.73 1.19 20.21
C LEU A 551 39.01 1.82 20.80
N TYR A 552 39.12 1.95 22.13
CA TYR A 552 40.37 2.33 22.81
C TYR A 552 41.46 1.24 22.68
N LYS A 553 41.06 -0.02 22.87
CA LYS A 553 41.90 -1.21 22.66
C LYS A 553 41.17 -2.13 21.68
N PRO A 554 41.26 -1.83 20.37
CA PRO A 554 40.50 -2.56 19.36
C PRO A 554 40.88 -4.04 19.34
N PHE A 555 39.88 -4.88 19.10
CA PHE A 555 40.04 -6.30 18.82
C PHE A 555 40.98 -6.55 17.63
N MET A 556 40.86 -5.71 16.60
CA MET A 556 41.69 -5.77 15.39
C MET A 556 41.88 -4.37 14.79
N LYS A 557 43.02 -4.14 14.14
CA LYS A 557 43.24 -2.99 13.26
C LYS A 557 43.50 -3.48 11.86
N VAL A 558 42.83 -2.90 10.87
CA VAL A 558 42.98 -3.25 9.46
C VAL A 558 43.24 -1.97 8.69
N SER A 559 44.38 -1.86 8.05
CA SER A 559 44.75 -0.70 7.26
C SER A 559 44.92 -1.07 5.80
N VAL A 560 44.49 -0.19 4.91
CA VAL A 560 44.79 -0.25 3.48
C VAL A 560 45.43 1.04 3.04
N THR A 561 46.52 0.93 2.29
CA THR A 561 47.16 2.04 1.60
C THR A 561 46.92 1.87 0.11
N TYR A 562 46.40 2.91 -0.53
CA TYR A 562 46.08 2.91 -1.95
C TYR A 562 46.48 4.22 -2.61
N GLU A 563 46.72 4.15 -3.92
CA GLU A 563 46.99 5.32 -4.75
C GLU A 563 45.69 6.08 -5.01
N LYS A 564 45.68 7.37 -4.65
CA LYS A 564 44.62 8.30 -5.02
C LYS A 564 45.12 9.19 -6.15
N TYR A 565 44.44 9.16 -7.28
CA TYR A 565 44.66 10.13 -8.35
C TYR A 565 44.00 11.45 -7.93
N GLY A 566 44.73 12.57 -8.03
CA GLY A 566 44.18 13.89 -7.67
C GLY A 566 42.95 14.21 -8.51
N SER A 567 41.81 14.45 -7.86
CA SER A 567 40.57 14.91 -8.49
C SER A 567 40.82 16.27 -9.14
N ALA A 568 40.44 16.44 -10.42
CA ALA A 568 40.32 17.76 -11.01
C ALA A 568 39.17 18.49 -10.31
N GLU A 569 39.45 19.59 -9.60
CA GLU A 569 38.42 20.58 -9.33
C GLU A 569 38.06 21.25 -10.65
N GLY A 570 36.79 21.14 -11.06
CA GLY A 570 36.22 21.94 -12.15
C GLY A 570 35.76 21.14 -13.38
N ASP A 571 34.44 21.06 -13.48
CA ASP A 571 33.59 20.97 -14.68
C ASP A 571 33.64 19.75 -15.60
N ASP A 572 32.42 19.32 -15.95
CA ASP A 572 32.02 18.39 -17.01
C ASP A 572 32.72 18.71 -18.35
N GLU A 573 33.93 18.20 -18.61
CA GLU A 573 34.40 18.01 -19.98
C GLU A 573 35.11 16.67 -20.19
N ALA A 574 34.80 16.12 -21.35
CA ALA A 574 35.14 14.78 -21.80
C ALA A 574 36.62 14.41 -21.61
N ILE A 575 36.80 13.13 -21.26
CA ILE A 575 38.06 12.39 -21.21
C ILE A 575 38.86 12.66 -22.49
N SER A 576 39.85 13.55 -22.41
CA SER A 576 40.88 13.69 -23.45
C SER A 576 42.11 12.89 -23.03
N GLU A 577 42.36 11.79 -23.73
CA GLU A 577 43.59 11.01 -23.61
C GLU A 577 44.81 11.91 -23.89
N LYS A 578 45.77 11.89 -22.95
CA LYS A 578 47.20 12.30 -23.02
C LYS A 578 47.68 13.43 -22.09
N GLY A 579 46.81 14.03 -21.27
CA GLY A 579 47.23 15.05 -20.28
C GLY A 579 47.59 14.52 -18.87
N ASP A 580 47.13 13.33 -18.48
CA ASP A 580 47.02 12.94 -17.07
C ASP A 580 48.25 12.19 -16.47
N LEU A 581 49.33 12.02 -17.23
CA LEU A 581 50.48 11.20 -16.82
C LEU A 581 51.50 11.91 -15.91
N THR A 582 51.21 13.10 -15.36
CA THR A 582 52.16 13.87 -14.53
C THR A 582 51.60 14.39 -13.20
N ARG A 583 50.41 13.94 -12.77
CA ARG A 583 49.94 14.25 -11.41
C ARG A 583 50.68 13.34 -10.42
N PRO A 584 51.29 13.88 -9.34
CA PRO A 584 51.90 13.05 -8.31
C PRO A 584 50.83 12.15 -7.69
N LYS A 585 51.09 10.84 -7.68
CA LYS A 585 50.22 9.86 -7.01
C LYS A 585 50.30 10.10 -5.50
N GLU A 586 49.17 10.44 -4.89
CA GLU A 586 49.11 10.57 -3.43
C GLU A 586 48.78 9.20 -2.82
N MET A 587 49.59 8.76 -1.86
CA MET A 587 49.33 7.53 -1.13
C MET A 587 48.44 7.85 0.07
N VAL A 588 47.25 7.27 0.12
CA VAL A 588 46.29 7.45 1.22
C VAL A 588 46.21 6.17 2.02
N THR A 589 46.41 6.26 3.33
CA THR A 589 46.20 5.14 4.26
C THR A 589 44.93 5.35 5.06
N LYS A 590 44.08 4.33 5.10
CA LYS A 590 42.89 4.28 5.95
C LYS A 590 42.99 3.11 6.90
N THR A 591 42.82 3.35 8.20
CA THR A 591 42.89 2.34 9.25
C THR A 591 41.54 2.17 9.91
N LEU A 592 40.91 1.02 9.70
CA LEU A 592 39.72 0.56 10.39
C LEU A 592 40.10 -0.02 11.75
N LEU A 593 39.51 0.51 12.81
CA LEU A 593 39.56 -0.03 14.16
C LEU A 593 38.31 -0.86 14.37
N VAL A 594 38.46 -2.15 14.67
CA VAL A 594 37.36 -3.06 14.99
C VAL A 594 37.36 -3.25 16.50
N GLY A 595 36.26 -2.87 17.15
CA GLY A 595 36.08 -2.88 18.58
C GLY A 595 35.38 -4.14 19.11
N ASN A 596 34.53 -3.95 20.11
CA ASN A 596 33.78 -5.02 20.74
C ASN A 596 32.74 -5.61 19.79
N ARG A 597 32.48 -6.91 19.98
CA ARG A 597 31.37 -7.62 19.36
C ARG A 597 30.05 -7.16 19.98
N LEU A 598 28.99 -7.03 19.17
CA LEU A 598 27.66 -6.58 19.63
C LEU A 598 27.01 -7.59 20.58
N GLU A 599 27.09 -8.88 20.26
CA GLU A 599 26.64 -9.99 21.09
C GLU A 599 27.85 -10.90 21.39
N PRO A 600 28.51 -10.75 22.55
CA PRO A 600 29.75 -11.47 22.86
C PRO A 600 29.62 -13.00 22.71
N GLU A 601 28.48 -13.55 23.12
CA GLU A 601 28.19 -14.99 23.12
C GLU A 601 27.87 -15.57 21.72
N ASN A 602 27.67 -14.71 20.71
CA ASN A 602 27.31 -15.12 19.35
C ASN A 602 28.47 -14.89 18.40
N ASP A 603 29.13 -15.98 17.98
CA ASP A 603 30.28 -15.91 17.07
C ASP A 603 30.01 -15.28 15.71
N LYS A 604 28.74 -15.15 15.30
CA LYS A 604 28.34 -14.51 14.03
C LYS A 604 27.77 -13.10 14.23
N SER A 605 27.96 -12.51 15.39
CA SER A 605 27.57 -11.13 15.67
C SER A 605 28.42 -10.12 14.92
N GLY A 606 27.83 -8.97 14.60
CA GLY A 606 28.55 -7.78 14.14
C GLY A 606 29.46 -7.19 15.21
N TYR A 607 30.20 -6.15 14.82
CA TYR A 607 31.19 -5.46 15.64
C TYR A 607 31.02 -3.95 15.54
N TYR A 608 31.36 -3.23 16.60
CA TYR A 608 31.58 -1.79 16.51
C TYR A 608 32.87 -1.50 15.74
N ALA A 609 32.88 -0.45 14.95
CA ALA A 609 34.03 -0.04 14.17
C ALA A 609 34.10 1.49 13.99
N LYS A 610 35.30 1.98 13.69
CA LYS A 610 35.60 3.39 13.41
C LYS A 610 36.85 3.47 12.54
N PHE A 611 36.93 4.45 11.65
CA PHE A 611 38.19 4.79 11.00
C PHE A 611 39.03 5.68 11.92
N ALA A 612 40.33 5.39 12.06
CA ALA A 612 41.21 6.10 12.98
C ALA A 612 41.22 7.63 12.77
N ASP A 613 41.02 8.08 11.53
CA ASP A 613 41.00 9.48 11.10
C ASP A 613 39.59 10.12 11.03
N LYS A 614 38.52 9.40 11.39
CA LYS A 614 37.13 9.91 11.37
C LYS A 614 36.40 9.63 12.65
N ASP A 615 35.60 10.56 13.17
CA ASP A 615 34.94 10.38 14.47
C ASP A 615 33.73 9.43 14.48
N ILE A 616 33.16 9.11 13.30
CA ILE A 616 32.02 8.20 13.18
C ILE A 616 32.27 6.84 13.81
N ILE A 617 31.28 6.39 14.57
CA ILE A 617 31.18 5.04 15.09
C ILE A 617 30.04 4.34 14.38
N PHE A 618 30.32 3.15 13.85
CA PHE A 618 29.38 2.37 13.07
C PHE A 618 29.52 0.88 13.38
N GLN A 619 28.64 0.07 12.82
CA GLN A 619 28.64 -1.38 12.95
C GLN A 619 29.01 -2.02 11.62
N ILE A 620 29.88 -3.04 11.67
CA ILE A 620 30.21 -3.90 10.52
C ILE A 620 29.77 -5.33 10.79
N GLY A 621 29.57 -6.10 9.72
CA GLY A 621 29.10 -7.48 9.84
C GLY A 621 30.20 -8.44 10.27
N TRP A 622 29.80 -9.59 10.83
CA TRP A 622 30.72 -10.72 11.02
C TRP A 622 31.47 -11.14 9.75
N PRO A 623 30.86 -11.16 8.54
CA PRO A 623 31.57 -11.51 7.32
C PRO A 623 32.81 -10.63 7.07
N ASP A 624 32.73 -9.34 7.37
CA ASP A 624 33.84 -8.39 7.18
C ASP A 624 35.01 -8.75 8.10
N VAL A 625 34.73 -8.92 9.39
CA VAL A 625 35.76 -9.28 10.38
C VAL A 625 36.34 -10.67 10.12
N ARG A 626 35.52 -11.63 9.66
CA ARG A 626 35.98 -12.95 9.23
C ARG A 626 36.98 -12.84 8.08
N ASP A 627 36.69 -12.01 7.09
CA ASP A 627 37.54 -11.84 5.91
C ASP A 627 38.86 -11.16 6.27
N TYR A 628 38.85 -10.21 7.21
CA TYR A 628 40.08 -9.62 7.76
C TYR A 628 40.88 -10.60 8.61
N ASN A 629 40.24 -11.66 9.09
CA ASN A 629 40.86 -12.72 9.88
C ASN A 629 41.38 -13.89 9.03
N VAL A 630 41.49 -13.76 7.72
CA VAL A 630 42.05 -14.80 6.83
C VAL A 630 43.57 -14.98 7.04
N GLU A 631 44.10 -16.17 6.74
CA GLU A 631 45.55 -16.36 6.64
C GLU A 631 46.06 -15.72 5.34
N LEU A 632 47.06 -14.85 5.43
CA LEU A 632 47.56 -14.10 4.27
C LEU A 632 48.58 -14.88 3.43
N VAL A 633 48.92 -16.10 3.84
CA VAL A 633 49.82 -17.00 3.12
C VAL A 633 49.17 -18.36 2.97
N THR A 634 49.70 -19.18 2.07
CA THR A 634 49.14 -20.51 1.82
C THR A 634 49.13 -21.38 3.08
N LYS A 635 48.00 -22.06 3.30
CA LYS A 635 47.82 -23.08 4.32
C LYS A 635 48.21 -24.48 3.84
N THR A 636 48.66 -24.62 2.59
CA THR A 636 49.19 -25.88 2.09
C THR A 636 50.55 -26.13 2.74
N LEU A 637 50.66 -27.21 3.50
CA LEU A 637 51.90 -27.49 4.27
C LEU A 637 53.03 -27.99 3.37
N PHE A 638 52.67 -28.70 2.32
CA PHE A 638 53.59 -29.48 1.52
C PHE A 638 53.18 -29.42 0.06
N LYS A 639 54.03 -28.84 -0.79
CA LYS A 639 53.72 -28.63 -2.21
C LYS A 639 54.88 -29.14 -3.05
N PHE A 640 54.62 -30.20 -3.79
CA PHE A 640 55.61 -30.84 -4.65
C PHE A 640 54.94 -31.43 -5.89
N ASP A 641 55.73 -31.65 -6.93
CA ASP A 641 55.27 -32.34 -8.14
C ASP A 641 55.26 -33.85 -7.86
N SER A 642 54.06 -34.41 -7.68
CA SER A 642 53.87 -35.84 -7.40
C SER A 642 54.43 -36.72 -8.53
N SER A 643 54.46 -36.24 -9.77
CA SER A 643 55.01 -36.99 -10.90
C SER A 643 56.52 -37.18 -10.80
N LYS A 644 57.23 -36.18 -10.25
CA LYS A 644 58.68 -36.17 -10.04
C LYS A 644 59.13 -36.80 -8.72
N THR A 645 58.19 -37.32 -7.92
CA THR A 645 58.52 -37.90 -6.62
C THR A 645 59.25 -39.24 -6.80
N LYS A 646 60.37 -39.40 -6.09
CA LYS A 646 61.27 -40.56 -6.14
C LYS A 646 61.14 -41.48 -4.93
N SER A 647 61.02 -40.90 -3.74
CA SER A 647 60.83 -41.65 -2.50
C SER A 647 59.92 -40.94 -1.51
N LEU A 648 59.30 -41.73 -0.65
CA LEU A 648 58.49 -41.30 0.49
C LEU A 648 58.95 -42.12 1.70
N THR A 649 59.28 -41.46 2.80
CA THR A 649 59.64 -42.10 4.06
C THR A 649 58.75 -41.55 5.17
N ILE A 650 58.13 -42.45 5.93
CA ILE A 650 57.28 -42.12 7.07
C ILE A 650 57.89 -42.82 8.28
N LYS A 651 58.40 -42.03 9.22
CA LYS A 651 59.00 -42.49 10.46
C LYS A 651 58.11 -42.11 11.63
N HIS A 652 57.61 -43.08 12.37
CA HIS A 652 56.80 -42.89 13.57
C HIS A 652 57.44 -43.61 14.76
N THR A 653 56.87 -43.43 15.96
CA THR A 653 57.41 -44.03 17.20
C THR A 653 57.46 -45.56 17.19
N GLU A 654 56.61 -46.22 16.38
CA GLU A 654 56.50 -47.69 16.34
C GLU A 654 57.27 -48.33 15.16
N GLY A 655 57.78 -47.54 14.20
CA GLY A 655 58.43 -48.08 13.00
C GLY A 655 58.79 -47.06 11.92
N GLU A 656 59.44 -47.55 10.86
CA GLU A 656 59.79 -46.77 9.67
C GLU A 656 59.33 -47.48 8.40
N SER A 657 58.54 -46.78 7.59
CA SER A 657 58.07 -47.23 6.28
C SER A 657 58.72 -46.37 5.21
N SER A 658 59.41 -46.98 4.26
CA SER A 658 60.09 -46.27 3.18
C SER A 658 59.73 -46.87 1.82
N PHE A 659 59.34 -46.01 0.89
CA PHE A 659 58.89 -46.35 -0.45
C PHE A 659 59.77 -45.63 -1.47
N GLN A 660 60.18 -46.32 -2.53
CA GLN A 660 60.99 -45.75 -3.60
C GLN A 660 60.57 -46.28 -4.97
N LYS A 661 60.64 -45.43 -5.99
CA LYS A 661 60.45 -45.86 -7.38
C LYS A 661 61.69 -46.62 -7.89
N ASN A 662 61.48 -47.79 -8.46
CA ASN A 662 62.54 -48.59 -9.09
C ASN A 662 62.89 -48.08 -10.50
N SER A 663 63.78 -48.80 -11.22
CA SER A 663 64.20 -48.45 -12.59
C SER A 663 63.05 -48.40 -13.61
N ASP A 664 61.93 -49.09 -13.34
CA ASP A 664 60.73 -49.11 -14.18
C ASP A 664 59.68 -48.07 -13.74
N ASN A 665 60.07 -47.13 -12.86
CA ASN A 665 59.22 -46.09 -12.28
C ASN A 665 58.03 -46.62 -11.45
N LYS A 666 58.14 -47.85 -10.93
CA LYS A 666 57.12 -48.47 -10.06
C LYS A 666 57.52 -48.36 -8.60
N TRP A 667 56.54 -48.07 -7.73
CA TRP A 667 56.73 -47.99 -6.29
C TRP A 667 57.02 -49.35 -5.66
N VAL A 668 58.07 -49.40 -4.84
CA VAL A 668 58.49 -50.56 -4.06
C VAL A 668 58.71 -50.10 -2.62
N MET A 669 58.24 -50.88 -1.64
CA MET A 669 58.61 -50.66 -0.24
C MET A 669 60.02 -51.21 0.00
N ILE A 670 60.88 -50.44 0.68
CA ILE A 670 62.26 -50.83 1.02
C ILE A 670 62.39 -51.14 2.51
N LEU A 671 61.65 -50.42 3.36
CA LEU A 671 61.60 -50.64 4.81
C LEU A 671 60.14 -50.83 5.27
N PRO A 672 59.87 -51.70 6.27
CA PRO A 672 60.85 -52.50 7.02
C PRO A 672 61.43 -53.69 6.25
N GLU A 673 60.75 -54.14 5.19
CA GLU A 673 61.18 -55.22 4.30
C GLU A 673 60.90 -54.85 2.83
N SER A 674 61.75 -55.34 1.92
CA SER A 674 61.59 -55.09 0.49
C SER A 674 60.36 -55.84 -0.07
N LYS A 675 59.32 -55.11 -0.46
CA LYS A 675 58.03 -55.65 -0.93
C LYS A 675 57.44 -54.88 -2.10
N SER A 676 56.75 -55.59 -2.99
CA SER A 676 56.06 -54.94 -4.13
C SER A 676 54.72 -54.36 -3.69
N LEU A 677 54.40 -53.15 -4.14
CA LEU A 677 53.13 -52.50 -3.82
C LEU A 677 52.07 -52.82 -4.87
N LYS A 678 50.81 -52.94 -4.42
CA LYS A 678 49.66 -53.08 -5.33
C LYS A 678 49.17 -51.74 -5.83
N GLY A 679 48.83 -51.68 -7.12
CA GLY A 679 48.11 -50.56 -7.72
C GLY A 679 48.80 -49.21 -7.51
N ASN A 680 48.01 -48.22 -7.08
CA ASN A 680 48.43 -46.83 -6.86
C ASN A 680 48.65 -46.50 -5.37
N PHE A 681 49.00 -47.50 -4.55
CA PHE A 681 49.10 -47.38 -3.10
C PHE A 681 49.91 -46.15 -2.63
N ALA A 682 51.17 -46.05 -3.03
CA ALA A 682 52.04 -44.94 -2.64
C ALA A 682 51.59 -43.61 -3.25
N ASP A 683 50.98 -43.63 -4.43
CA ASP A 683 50.44 -42.42 -5.07
C ASP A 683 49.26 -41.83 -4.30
N ARG A 684 48.45 -42.67 -3.61
CA ARG A 684 47.37 -42.20 -2.73
C ARG A 684 47.93 -41.44 -1.52
N ILE A 685 48.94 -42.00 -0.85
CA ILE A 685 49.59 -41.36 0.30
C ILE A 685 50.25 -40.04 -0.14
N ILE A 686 50.96 -40.04 -1.27
CA ILE A 686 51.55 -38.84 -1.86
C ILE A 686 50.48 -37.78 -2.17
N SER A 687 49.35 -38.18 -2.74
CA SER A 687 48.24 -37.28 -3.03
C SER A 687 47.63 -36.72 -1.75
N ALA A 688 47.47 -37.54 -0.71
CA ALA A 688 46.98 -37.12 0.60
C ALA A 688 47.91 -36.06 1.21
N ILE A 689 49.23 -36.32 1.24
CA ILE A 689 50.24 -35.37 1.73
C ILE A 689 50.22 -34.07 0.91
N ASN A 690 50.19 -34.15 -0.43
CA ASN A 690 50.18 -32.96 -1.30
C ASN A 690 48.87 -32.13 -1.19
N SER A 691 47.80 -32.74 -0.67
CA SER A 691 46.51 -32.10 -0.38
C SER A 691 46.35 -31.65 1.08
N LEU A 692 47.40 -31.79 1.91
CA LEU A 692 47.36 -31.37 3.30
C LEU A 692 47.23 -29.85 3.40
N GLU A 693 46.09 -29.43 3.94
CA GLU A 693 45.84 -28.06 4.36
C GLU A 693 45.74 -27.97 5.88
N ALA A 694 46.37 -26.92 6.41
CA ALA A 694 46.28 -26.52 7.79
C ALA A 694 44.91 -25.90 8.10
N VAL A 695 44.49 -26.08 9.35
CA VAL A 695 43.40 -25.33 9.96
C VAL A 695 43.83 -23.87 10.13
N SER A 696 45.02 -23.65 10.71
CA SER A 696 45.63 -22.34 10.95
C SER A 696 47.15 -22.41 11.05
N ILE A 697 47.81 -21.26 10.99
CA ILE A 697 49.25 -21.12 11.29
C ILE A 697 49.39 -20.64 12.74
N VAL A 698 50.11 -21.41 13.56
CA VAL A 698 50.33 -21.09 14.98
C VAL A 698 51.61 -20.29 15.16
N GLN A 699 52.60 -20.51 14.29
CA GLN A 699 53.88 -19.82 14.38
C GLN A 699 54.55 -19.69 13.02
N TYR A 700 54.94 -18.47 12.66
CA TYR A 700 55.67 -18.14 11.44
C TYR A 700 57.21 -18.30 11.57
N SER A 701 57.68 -19.19 12.45
CA SER A 701 59.10 -19.46 12.63
C SER A 701 59.35 -20.85 13.21
N ASN A 702 60.61 -21.29 13.17
CA ASN A 702 61.07 -22.57 13.72
C ASN A 702 61.70 -22.44 15.12
N LYS A 703 61.34 -21.39 15.88
CA LYS A 703 61.84 -21.18 17.24
C LYS A 703 60.99 -21.91 18.27
N ASP A 704 61.57 -22.22 19.43
CA ASP A 704 60.88 -22.80 20.58
C ASP A 704 60.03 -24.04 20.28
N LEU A 705 60.50 -24.91 19.36
CA LEU A 705 59.77 -26.09 18.88
C LEU A 705 59.38 -27.09 19.98
N SER A 706 60.11 -27.10 21.11
CA SER A 706 59.84 -27.95 22.26
C SER A 706 58.43 -27.75 22.83
N LYS A 707 57.84 -26.55 22.73
CA LYS A 707 56.47 -26.32 23.22
C LYS A 707 55.41 -27.11 22.45
N PHE A 708 55.75 -27.54 21.24
CA PHE A 708 54.91 -28.33 20.34
C PHE A 708 55.36 -29.79 20.22
N GLU A 709 56.43 -30.19 20.92
CA GLU A 709 57.10 -31.49 20.74
C GLU A 709 57.56 -31.75 19.30
N LEU A 710 57.99 -30.68 18.60
CA LEU A 710 58.50 -30.76 17.22
C LEU A 710 60.03 -30.93 17.15
N ASP A 711 60.72 -30.78 18.27
CA ASP A 711 62.12 -31.14 18.46
C ASP A 711 62.32 -32.65 18.68
N ASN A 712 61.29 -33.32 19.21
CA ASN A 712 61.17 -34.78 19.26
C ASN A 712 59.83 -35.24 18.64
N PRO A 713 59.70 -35.16 17.30
CA PRO A 713 58.45 -35.38 16.61
C PRO A 713 57.95 -36.82 16.76
N GLN A 714 56.63 -36.98 16.90
CA GLN A 714 55.95 -38.27 16.96
C GLN A 714 55.93 -38.97 15.60
N CYS A 715 55.89 -38.18 14.52
CA CYS A 715 55.98 -38.66 13.15
C CYS A 715 56.79 -37.68 12.28
N ILE A 716 57.60 -38.21 11.37
CA ILE A 716 58.33 -37.47 10.35
C ILE A 716 57.94 -38.05 9.00
N VAL A 717 57.43 -37.19 8.11
CA VAL A 717 57.13 -37.54 6.72
C VAL A 717 58.13 -36.83 5.83
N THR A 718 58.90 -37.59 5.07
CA THR A 718 59.95 -37.08 4.19
C THR A 718 59.67 -37.51 2.76
N VAL A 719 59.69 -36.56 1.83
CA VAL A 719 59.47 -36.83 0.40
C VAL A 719 60.67 -36.32 -0.39
N SER A 720 61.23 -37.18 -1.22
CA SER A 720 62.30 -36.83 -2.15
C SER A 720 61.75 -36.79 -3.57
N SER A 721 62.10 -35.74 -4.31
CA SER A 721 61.74 -35.54 -5.71
C SER A 721 62.98 -35.19 -6.54
N ASP A 722 62.82 -35.02 -7.86
CA ASP A 722 63.88 -34.44 -8.71
C ASP A 722 64.36 -33.07 -8.24
N ASP A 723 63.48 -32.29 -7.60
CA ASP A 723 63.74 -30.90 -7.22
C ASP A 723 64.31 -30.77 -5.80
N GLY A 724 64.46 -31.88 -5.06
CA GLY A 724 65.01 -31.92 -3.70
C GLY A 724 64.20 -32.78 -2.73
N GLU A 725 64.62 -32.78 -1.47
CA GLU A 725 63.96 -33.47 -0.36
C GLU A 725 63.36 -32.45 0.61
N ASP A 726 62.13 -32.71 1.06
CA ASP A 726 61.43 -31.86 2.03
C ASP A 726 60.69 -32.74 3.04
N SER A 727 60.37 -32.20 4.22
CA SER A 727 59.79 -32.98 5.32
C SER A 727 58.76 -32.22 6.16
N LEU A 728 57.79 -32.97 6.65
CA LEU A 728 56.83 -32.56 7.68
C LEU A 728 57.19 -33.23 9.01
N LEU A 729 57.23 -32.44 10.08
CA LEU A 729 57.36 -32.92 11.45
C LEU A 729 56.01 -32.85 12.14
N VAL A 730 55.54 -33.94 12.73
CA VAL A 730 54.29 -34.00 13.50
C VAL A 730 54.65 -34.06 14.98
N GLY A 731 54.20 -33.07 15.74
CA GLY A 731 54.41 -32.95 17.18
C GLY A 731 53.22 -33.47 17.99
N LYS A 732 52.97 -32.87 19.16
CA LYS A 732 51.90 -33.29 20.07
C LYS A 732 50.50 -32.95 19.55
N GLU A 733 49.51 -33.62 20.13
CA GLU A 733 48.09 -33.36 19.93
C GLU A 733 47.62 -32.08 20.64
N GLU A 734 46.71 -31.35 20.00
CA GLU A 734 45.92 -30.26 20.58
C GLU A 734 44.45 -30.42 20.17
N GLY A 735 43.63 -30.96 21.07
CA GLY A 735 42.22 -31.24 20.81
C GLY A 735 42.05 -32.25 19.65
N SER A 736 41.45 -31.81 18.55
CA SER A 736 41.24 -32.61 17.34
C SER A 736 42.34 -32.43 16.28
N ASN A 737 43.49 -31.84 16.64
CA ASN A 737 44.55 -31.45 15.72
C ASN A 737 45.93 -31.91 16.22
N TYR A 738 46.92 -31.97 15.32
CA TYR A 738 48.34 -32.02 15.67
C TYR A 738 49.01 -30.68 15.35
N PHE A 739 50.04 -30.34 16.12
CA PHE A 739 51.03 -29.37 15.65
C PHE A 739 51.90 -30.01 14.58
N VAL A 740 51.97 -29.41 13.39
CA VAL A 740 52.77 -29.91 12.28
C VAL A 740 53.67 -28.81 11.77
N MET A 741 54.96 -29.09 11.56
CA MET A 741 55.91 -28.15 10.98
C MET A 741 56.32 -28.58 9.59
N SER A 742 56.27 -27.65 8.63
CA SER A 742 56.85 -27.84 7.30
C SER A 742 58.29 -27.34 7.29
N LYS A 743 59.23 -28.16 6.83
CA LYS A 743 60.64 -27.76 6.71
C LYS A 743 60.87 -26.74 5.60
N ALA A 744 60.09 -26.77 4.53
CA ALA A 744 60.14 -25.74 3.47
C ALA A 744 59.79 -24.34 3.99
N THR A 745 58.70 -24.20 4.77
CA THR A 745 58.28 -22.88 5.26
C THR A 745 58.89 -22.52 6.60
N ASN A 746 59.35 -23.51 7.37
CA ASN A 746 59.73 -23.39 8.78
C ASN A 746 58.59 -22.94 9.70
N PHE A 747 57.32 -23.05 9.27
CA PHE A 747 56.17 -22.66 10.08
C PHE A 747 55.59 -23.84 10.84
N VAL A 748 54.93 -23.54 11.95
CA VAL A 748 54.13 -24.49 12.73
C VAL A 748 52.65 -24.23 12.46
N TYR A 749 51.95 -25.29 12.09
CA TYR A 749 50.56 -25.32 11.68
C TYR A 749 49.74 -26.18 12.65
N LEU A 750 48.44 -25.92 12.72
CA LEU A 750 47.48 -26.91 13.23
C LEU A 750 46.88 -27.67 12.07
N VAL A 751 46.95 -29.00 12.12
CA VAL A 751 46.37 -29.88 11.10
C VAL A 751 45.43 -30.85 11.77
N HIS A 752 44.26 -31.08 11.17
CA HIS A 752 43.31 -32.06 11.69
C HIS A 752 43.97 -33.43 11.88
N ARG A 753 43.83 -33.95 13.09
CA ARG A 753 44.41 -35.22 13.53
C ARG A 753 44.10 -36.34 12.53
N LYS A 754 42.84 -36.44 12.13
CA LYS A 754 42.36 -37.45 11.17
C LYS A 754 43.17 -37.46 9.87
N LYS A 755 43.54 -36.30 9.31
CA LYS A 755 44.32 -36.26 8.06
C LYS A 755 45.73 -36.84 8.23
N ILE A 756 46.33 -36.68 9.40
CA ILE A 756 47.65 -37.21 9.71
C ILE A 756 47.56 -38.70 10.06
N ASP A 757 46.58 -39.08 10.88
CA ASP A 757 46.32 -40.48 11.24
C ASP A 757 46.01 -41.30 9.98
N ASP A 758 45.19 -40.80 9.06
CA ASP A 758 44.90 -41.46 7.77
C ASP A 758 46.18 -41.72 6.95
N ILE A 759 47.13 -40.77 6.93
CA ILE A 759 48.44 -40.94 6.25
C ILE A 759 49.28 -42.03 6.93
N ILE A 760 49.28 -42.06 8.27
CA ILE A 760 50.03 -43.04 9.06
C ILE A 760 49.41 -44.43 8.89
N GLU A 761 48.09 -44.57 9.02
CA GLU A 761 47.35 -45.83 8.84
C GLU A 761 47.48 -46.36 7.42
N GLU A 762 47.33 -45.50 6.39
CA GLU A 762 47.53 -45.90 5.00
C GLU A 762 48.93 -46.44 4.78
N SER A 763 49.96 -45.88 5.43
CA SER A 763 51.35 -46.35 5.30
C SER A 763 51.62 -47.74 5.90
N ALA A 764 50.74 -48.22 6.79
CA ALA A 764 50.83 -49.51 7.48
C ALA A 764 49.87 -50.59 6.93
N SER A 765 49.11 -50.28 5.88
CA SER A 765 48.03 -51.13 5.35
C SER A 765 48.53 -52.44 4.72
N SER A 766 47.72 -53.50 4.86
CA SER A 766 47.97 -54.87 4.38
C SER A 766 48.01 -55.05 2.84
N GLU A 767 47.94 -53.96 2.07
CA GLU A 767 48.04 -53.99 0.60
C GLU A 767 49.48 -54.16 0.08
N ILE A 768 50.45 -54.26 1.00
CA ILE A 768 51.86 -54.57 0.76
C ILE A 768 52.01 -56.10 0.58
N GLN A 769 52.56 -56.54 -0.55
CA GLN A 769 52.67 -57.97 -0.90
C GLN A 769 54.05 -58.56 -0.70
#